data_AF-A0AAD5CL77-F1
#
_entry.id   AF-A0AAD5CL77-F1
#
_cell.length_a   1.000
_cell.length_b   1.000
_cell.length_c   1.000
_cell.angle_alpha   90.00
_cell.angle_beta   90.00
_cell.angle_gamma   90.00
#
_symmetry.space_group_name_H-M   'P 1'
#
loop_
_entity.id
_entity.type
_entity.pdbx_description
1 polymer ?
#
loop_
_entity_poly.entity_id
_entity_poly.type
_entity_poly.pdbx_seq_one_letter_code
_entity_poly.pdbx_strand_id
1 'polypeptide(L)'
;MADGEDCDNMLSDVEEDEQQQQQHNPLPIIGIRSSTDDLSSDKLRELLTELDRERKTREAVEKSKSELQVSFNRLKVLAHEAIKKRDEVLRSNEQLTVEFDNIVKEKEELVKEKDELVKAKEGFRSEIGTAAQMLVTGIDKISGKVNRFRNFSSGGLPRSDKYTGLHAVAYGVIKRVNEIVEELVRQIEVVTKSRNEAREQMEVRSYEIAIEVSELEATISGLRDEVAKKGSVVERLEKLNEEKDEMMCELEMELKEKQERMDSQRLLMVKQLGFVSNIHDRICEVVKVVDGEKKSDLSDSLFLPQEMDLEENIRASLAGLETVNELSLIALEKTKDLVSERGREVKSLNETVSQLTREKEHIGSLLRSALSRRMSADPSSKTNELFKVAEKGLRESEVDYRFNNHQKAVTSTKDGNIELDDEDDEISTLAGALENIIKQSQIEIIELQHTVDELRAESSLLKERVEAQAKELLQSKQKLEELEEKERVANENVEGLMMDVAAAEEEITRWKVAAQQEAAAGKAVEQDYVAQLQTIRQELEEAKQSVIESEKKLKFKEETAAAAMSARDAAETSLKLADTRAARLRERVEELTSQLEELDSRRSLINGKRPRYICWPWQWLGLDPIGTRQLDTHQHTSNEMELSEPLL
;
A
#
# COMPACT_ATOMS: atom_id res chain seq x y z
N MET A 1 -0.08 51.90 -82.15
CA MET A 1 -0.58 52.74 -83.26
C MET A 1 0.19 54.05 -83.19
N ALA A 2 1.05 54.34 -84.15
CA ALA A 2 1.41 53.52 -85.33
C ALA A 2 2.90 53.76 -85.67
N ASP A 3 3.51 52.78 -86.33
CA ASP A 3 3.95 52.84 -87.73
C ASP A 3 4.21 54.27 -88.29
N GLY A 4 5.29 54.51 -89.03
CA GLY A 4 6.29 53.56 -89.51
C GLY A 4 7.08 54.16 -90.68
N GLU A 5 7.63 53.26 -91.50
CA GLU A 5 7.66 53.29 -92.98
C GLU A 5 8.03 54.64 -93.64
N ASP A 6 9.24 54.79 -94.20
CA ASP A 6 9.74 54.15 -95.45
C ASP A 6 9.19 54.80 -96.73
N CYS A 7 9.92 54.59 -97.83
CA CYS A 7 9.42 54.73 -99.21
C CYS A 7 9.09 56.18 -99.68
N ASP A 8 9.13 56.51 -100.98
CA ASP A 8 9.66 55.78 -102.14
C ASP A 8 9.96 56.75 -103.30
N ASN A 9 10.40 56.19 -104.44
CA ASN A 9 10.14 56.70 -105.81
C ASN A 9 10.79 58.05 -106.26
N MET A 10 11.07 58.28 -107.55
CA MET A 10 11.32 57.36 -108.67
C MET A 10 12.07 58.08 -109.82
N LEU A 11 12.48 57.27 -110.82
CA LEU A 11 12.46 57.50 -112.28
C LEU A 11 11.72 58.76 -112.81
N SER A 12 12.05 59.36 -113.96
CA SER A 12 13.22 59.27 -114.88
C SER A 12 13.12 60.41 -115.93
N ASP A 13 13.99 60.41 -116.94
CA ASP A 13 13.84 60.95 -118.31
C ASP A 13 13.06 62.26 -118.57
N VAL A 14 13.77 63.27 -119.09
CA VAL A 14 13.27 64.13 -120.18
C VAL A 14 14.41 64.33 -121.20
N GLU A 15 14.14 64.04 -122.47
CA GLU A 15 14.98 64.36 -123.62
C GLU A 15 14.78 65.83 -124.04
N GLU A 16 15.75 66.44 -124.73
CA GLU A 16 15.42 67.24 -125.92
C GLU A 16 16.65 67.44 -126.84
N ASP A 17 16.46 67.11 -128.12
CA ASP A 17 17.36 67.46 -129.22
C ASP A 17 17.13 68.93 -129.65
N GLU A 18 18.10 69.55 -130.31
CA GLU A 18 17.93 70.01 -131.71
C GLU A 18 19.22 70.64 -132.28
N GLN A 19 19.65 70.12 -133.45
CA GLN A 19 19.91 70.83 -134.72
C GLN A 19 20.78 72.13 -134.72
N GLN A 20 21.62 72.43 -135.71
CA GLN A 20 21.45 72.18 -137.15
C GLN A 20 22.80 72.28 -137.94
N GLN A 21 23.00 71.37 -138.90
CA GLN A 21 23.57 71.51 -140.26
C GLN A 21 24.72 72.53 -140.51
N GLN A 22 25.95 72.07 -140.85
CA GLN A 22 26.44 71.57 -142.17
C GLN A 22 26.79 72.64 -143.22
N GLN A 23 27.96 72.49 -143.86
CA GLN A 23 28.07 72.65 -145.33
C GLN A 23 29.18 71.74 -145.92
N HIS A 24 28.86 71.15 -147.08
CA HIS A 24 29.71 70.26 -147.91
C HIS A 24 30.66 71.10 -148.83
N ASN A 25 31.69 70.59 -149.53
CA ASN A 25 31.73 69.39 -150.41
C ASN A 25 33.20 68.99 -150.81
N PRO A 26 33.45 67.84 -151.49
CA PRO A 26 34.80 67.34 -151.83
C PRO A 26 35.06 66.95 -153.34
N LEU A 27 36.23 66.32 -153.63
CA LEU A 27 36.62 65.52 -154.84
C LEU A 27 37.21 66.28 -156.09
N PRO A 28 37.68 65.62 -157.21
CA PRO A 28 38.99 64.93 -157.27
C PRO A 28 39.80 64.97 -158.63
N ILE A 29 41.12 64.65 -158.58
CA ILE A 29 41.93 63.75 -159.49
C ILE A 29 42.02 63.95 -161.06
N ILE A 30 43.27 63.98 -161.60
CA ILE A 30 43.75 63.79 -163.04
C ILE A 30 43.37 64.88 -164.10
N GLY A 31 44.17 65.28 -165.12
CA GLY A 31 45.61 65.09 -165.47
C GLY A 31 45.98 65.39 -166.98
N ILE A 32 47.30 65.52 -167.30
CA ILE A 32 47.99 65.34 -168.63
C ILE A 32 48.21 66.53 -169.66
N ARG A 33 49.50 66.94 -169.80
CA ARG A 33 50.37 67.33 -170.99
C ARG A 33 50.17 68.57 -171.93
N SER A 34 51.28 69.34 -172.09
CA SER A 34 51.96 69.95 -173.30
C SER A 34 51.18 70.72 -174.39
N SER A 35 51.65 71.83 -174.99
CA SER A 35 52.97 72.56 -175.00
C SER A 35 52.75 74.07 -175.36
N THR A 36 53.60 74.93 -175.98
CA THR A 36 54.89 74.87 -176.75
C THR A 36 55.58 76.26 -176.84
N ASP A 37 56.75 76.31 -177.50
CA ASP A 37 57.50 77.41 -178.18
C ASP A 37 58.09 78.65 -177.43
N ASP A 38 59.43 78.71 -177.49
CA ASP A 38 60.42 79.82 -177.52
C ASP A 38 60.43 81.02 -176.54
N LEU A 39 61.48 81.05 -175.68
CA LEU A 39 62.04 82.26 -175.05
C LEU A 39 63.58 82.18 -174.85
N SER A 40 64.24 83.35 -174.77
CA SER A 40 65.71 83.51 -174.92
C SER A 40 66.58 83.25 -173.66
N SER A 41 67.87 83.01 -173.93
CA SER A 41 68.96 82.59 -173.02
C SER A 41 69.15 83.42 -171.75
N ASP A 42 69.04 84.75 -171.80
CA ASP A 42 69.54 85.59 -170.69
C ASP A 42 68.75 85.41 -169.38
N LYS A 43 67.46 85.08 -169.46
CA LYS A 43 66.61 84.77 -168.29
C LYS A 43 67.12 83.56 -167.48
N LEU A 44 67.81 82.61 -168.10
CA LEU A 44 68.34 81.43 -167.39
C LEU A 44 69.43 81.79 -166.37
N ARG A 45 70.18 82.88 -166.58
CA ARG A 45 71.29 83.26 -165.70
C ARG A 45 70.80 83.96 -164.43
N GLU A 46 69.76 84.76 -164.53
CA GLU A 46 69.16 85.50 -163.42
C GLU A 46 68.47 84.55 -162.43
N LEU A 47 67.60 83.67 -162.95
CA LEU A 47 66.84 82.66 -162.19
C LEU A 47 67.72 81.75 -161.31
N LEU A 48 68.91 81.38 -161.78
CA LEU A 48 69.85 80.57 -160.99
C LEU A 48 70.29 81.27 -159.69
N THR A 49 70.48 82.59 -159.72
CA THR A 49 70.91 83.34 -158.52
C THR A 49 69.76 83.59 -157.54
N GLU A 50 68.52 83.53 -158.02
CA GLU A 50 67.32 83.65 -157.20
C GLU A 50 67.00 82.31 -156.50
N LEU A 51 67.10 81.20 -157.25
CA LEU A 51 66.92 79.84 -156.74
C LEU A 51 67.91 79.47 -155.61
N ASP A 52 69.16 79.94 -155.67
CA ASP A 52 70.14 79.76 -154.59
C ASP A 52 69.81 80.57 -153.31
N ARG A 53 69.10 81.70 -153.43
CA ARG A 53 68.58 82.45 -152.26
C ARG A 53 67.35 81.77 -151.67
N GLU A 54 66.48 81.20 -152.52
CA GLU A 54 65.30 80.44 -152.10
C GLU A 54 65.66 79.12 -151.39
N ARG A 55 66.76 78.45 -151.81
CA ARG A 55 67.30 77.27 -151.10
C ARG A 55 67.68 77.58 -149.65
N LYS A 56 68.49 78.62 -149.43
CA LYS A 56 68.98 79.00 -148.09
C LYS A 56 67.86 79.43 -147.14
N THR A 57 66.79 80.02 -147.66
CA THR A 57 65.64 80.41 -146.85
C THR A 57 64.76 79.21 -146.49
N ARG A 58 64.55 78.23 -147.39
CA ARG A 58 63.89 76.95 -147.03
C ARG A 58 64.63 76.17 -145.95
N GLU A 59 65.95 76.09 -146.05
CA GLU A 59 66.79 75.30 -145.11
C GLU A 59 66.71 75.84 -143.66
N ALA A 60 66.66 77.17 -143.50
CA ALA A 60 66.44 77.80 -142.20
C ALA A 60 65.02 77.52 -141.63
N VAL A 61 63.99 77.48 -142.48
CA VAL A 61 62.60 77.24 -142.08
C VAL A 61 62.37 75.78 -141.65
N GLU A 62 62.91 74.79 -142.38
CA GLU A 62 62.81 73.38 -141.96
C GLU A 62 63.53 73.14 -140.61
N LYS A 63 64.67 73.79 -140.38
CA LYS A 63 65.35 73.71 -139.07
C LYS A 63 64.46 74.24 -137.94
N SER A 64 63.91 75.45 -138.10
CA SER A 64 63.01 76.07 -137.11
C SER A 64 61.78 75.19 -136.81
N LYS A 65 61.16 74.63 -137.87
CA LYS A 65 60.04 73.69 -137.77
C LYS A 65 60.40 72.42 -136.99
N SER A 66 61.60 71.86 -137.17
CA SER A 66 62.06 70.69 -136.43
C SER A 66 62.23 70.96 -134.93
N GLU A 67 62.76 72.13 -134.56
CA GLU A 67 62.93 72.55 -133.16
C GLU A 67 61.57 72.77 -132.47
N LEU A 68 60.58 73.32 -133.19
CA LEU A 68 59.21 73.49 -132.69
C LEU A 68 58.49 72.15 -132.49
N GLN A 69 58.72 71.16 -133.36
CA GLN A 69 58.12 69.82 -133.23
C GLN A 69 58.61 69.10 -131.96
N VAL A 70 59.88 69.29 -131.59
CA VAL A 70 60.46 68.72 -130.37
C VAL A 70 59.86 69.36 -129.11
N SER A 71 59.67 70.69 -129.09
CA SER A 71 59.08 71.37 -127.94
C SER A 71 57.60 71.01 -127.74
N PHE A 72 56.83 70.89 -128.83
CA PHE A 72 55.43 70.44 -128.79
C PHE A 72 55.29 69.02 -128.22
N ASN A 73 56.13 68.07 -128.68
CA ASN A 73 56.12 66.70 -128.16
C ASN A 73 56.42 66.66 -126.65
N ARG A 74 57.35 67.49 -126.16
CA ARG A 74 57.68 67.58 -124.72
C ARG A 74 56.50 68.13 -123.89
N LEU A 75 55.77 69.13 -124.41
CA LEU A 75 54.59 69.68 -123.75
C LEU A 75 53.45 68.65 -123.66
N LYS A 76 53.24 67.84 -124.71
CA LYS A 76 52.21 66.79 -124.74
C LYS A 76 52.38 65.75 -123.63
N VAL A 77 53.63 65.36 -123.33
CA VAL A 77 53.93 64.42 -122.23
C VAL A 77 53.53 65.00 -120.87
N LEU A 78 53.91 66.26 -120.59
CA LEU A 78 53.58 66.94 -119.34
C LEU A 78 52.06 67.08 -119.14
N ALA A 79 51.32 67.37 -120.22
CA ALA A 79 49.85 67.45 -120.16
C ALA A 79 49.21 66.10 -119.79
N HIS A 80 49.70 64.98 -120.32
CA HIS A 80 49.18 63.65 -119.98
C HIS A 80 49.54 63.23 -118.53
N GLU A 81 50.72 63.59 -118.03
CA GLU A 81 51.08 63.31 -116.63
C GLU A 81 50.22 64.10 -115.63
N ALA A 82 49.92 65.37 -115.93
CA ALA A 82 49.05 66.21 -115.10
C ALA A 82 47.61 65.67 -115.01
N ILE A 83 47.04 65.22 -116.14
CA ILE A 83 45.71 64.59 -116.18
C ILE A 83 45.68 63.33 -115.30
N LYS A 84 46.66 62.42 -115.47
CA LYS A 84 46.72 61.19 -114.68
C LYS A 84 46.72 61.46 -113.17
N LYS A 85 47.50 62.44 -112.70
CA LYS A 85 47.58 62.79 -111.26
C LYS A 85 46.26 63.31 -110.69
N ARG A 86 45.48 64.10 -111.46
CA ARG A 86 44.12 64.51 -111.07
C ARG A 86 43.19 63.31 -110.94
N ASP A 87 43.26 62.39 -111.88
CA ASP A 87 42.36 61.22 -111.96
C ASP A 87 42.74 60.10 -110.97
N GLU A 88 43.92 60.18 -110.36
CA GLU A 88 44.33 59.41 -109.18
C GLU A 88 43.66 59.96 -107.90
N VAL A 89 43.66 61.30 -107.72
CA VAL A 89 43.13 61.98 -106.52
C VAL A 89 41.61 61.91 -106.41
N LEU A 90 40.88 62.00 -107.53
CA LEU A 90 39.42 61.91 -107.53
C LEU A 90 38.93 60.56 -106.96
N ARG A 91 39.50 59.44 -107.44
CA ARG A 91 39.17 58.10 -106.96
C ARG A 91 39.42 57.91 -105.46
N SER A 92 40.49 58.52 -104.91
CA SER A 92 40.75 58.44 -103.46
C SER A 92 39.73 59.23 -102.62
N ASN A 93 39.17 60.33 -103.12
CA ASN A 93 38.12 61.08 -102.43
C ASN A 93 36.78 60.33 -102.43
N GLU A 94 36.43 59.69 -103.55
CA GLU A 94 35.20 58.88 -103.64
C GLU A 94 35.22 57.70 -102.65
N GLN A 95 36.36 57.01 -102.52
CA GLN A 95 36.52 55.92 -101.54
C GLN A 95 36.37 56.42 -100.09
N LEU A 96 37.03 57.52 -99.71
CA LEU A 96 36.90 58.09 -98.36
C LEU A 96 35.48 58.55 -98.03
N THR A 97 34.73 59.03 -99.02
CA THR A 97 33.34 59.49 -98.82
C THR A 97 32.43 58.31 -98.44
N VAL A 98 32.58 57.16 -99.12
CA VAL A 98 31.82 55.94 -98.82
C VAL A 98 32.15 55.35 -97.43
N GLU A 99 33.41 55.44 -96.98
CA GLU A 99 33.77 55.02 -95.61
C GLU A 99 33.12 55.90 -94.54
N PHE A 100 33.04 57.23 -94.75
CA PHE A 100 32.38 58.15 -93.82
C PHE A 100 30.87 57.85 -93.65
N ASP A 101 30.14 57.63 -94.74
CA ASP A 101 28.69 57.37 -94.69
C ASP A 101 28.34 56.08 -93.94
N ASN A 102 29.20 55.05 -94.01
CA ASN A 102 29.00 53.81 -93.26
C ASN A 102 29.23 54.01 -91.75
N ILE A 103 30.29 54.74 -91.36
CA ILE A 103 30.59 55.07 -89.96
C ILE A 103 29.47 55.91 -89.32
N VAL A 104 28.81 56.79 -90.10
CA VAL A 104 27.64 57.56 -89.62
C VAL A 104 26.47 56.63 -89.27
N LYS A 105 26.17 55.63 -90.11
CA LYS A 105 25.06 54.68 -89.88
C LYS A 105 25.28 53.80 -88.64
N GLU A 106 26.45 53.17 -88.51
CA GLU A 106 26.80 52.36 -87.33
C GLU A 106 26.67 53.15 -86.03
N LYS A 107 27.07 54.43 -86.05
CA LYS A 107 26.96 55.34 -84.91
C LYS A 107 25.50 55.67 -84.55
N GLU A 108 24.60 55.81 -85.52
CA GLU A 108 23.18 56.07 -85.24
C GLU A 108 22.45 54.85 -84.67
N GLU A 109 22.81 53.64 -85.10
CA GLU A 109 22.27 52.39 -84.53
C GLU A 109 22.74 52.20 -83.08
N LEU A 110 24.04 52.39 -82.80
CA LEU A 110 24.60 52.32 -81.45
C LEU A 110 24.02 53.38 -80.47
N VAL A 111 23.52 54.51 -80.98
CA VAL A 111 22.82 55.51 -80.16
C VAL A 111 21.41 55.03 -79.78
N LYS A 112 20.67 54.40 -80.70
CA LYS A 112 19.33 53.87 -80.44
C LYS A 112 19.36 52.76 -79.39
N GLU A 113 20.22 51.75 -79.56
CA GLU A 113 20.35 50.62 -78.62
C GLU A 113 20.70 51.09 -77.19
N LYS A 114 21.58 52.08 -77.08
CA LYS A 114 21.98 52.68 -75.80
C LYS A 114 20.81 53.35 -75.08
N ASP A 115 19.95 54.09 -75.79
CA ASP A 115 18.82 54.80 -75.17
C ASP A 115 17.70 53.86 -74.72
N GLU A 116 17.53 52.69 -75.37
CA GLU A 116 16.66 51.62 -74.88
C GLU A 116 17.24 50.95 -73.63
N LEU A 117 18.54 50.64 -73.62
CA LEU A 117 19.25 50.09 -72.46
C LEU A 117 19.17 51.01 -71.23
N VAL A 118 19.23 52.33 -71.43
CA VAL A 118 19.06 53.33 -70.35
C VAL A 118 17.65 53.30 -69.77
N LYS A 119 16.59 53.21 -70.59
CA LYS A 119 15.20 53.12 -70.11
C LYS A 119 14.96 51.83 -69.31
N ALA A 120 15.44 50.69 -69.82
CA ALA A 120 15.35 49.41 -69.11
C ALA A 120 16.07 49.47 -67.74
N LYS A 121 17.27 50.06 -67.70
CA LYS A 121 18.07 50.23 -66.49
C LYS A 121 17.37 51.09 -65.43
N GLU A 122 16.72 52.19 -65.81
CA GLU A 122 15.99 53.04 -64.86
C GLU A 122 14.72 52.32 -64.32
N GLY A 123 14.05 51.52 -65.16
CA GLY A 123 12.98 50.62 -64.75
C GLY A 123 13.40 49.65 -63.65
N PHE A 124 14.40 48.80 -63.93
CA PHE A 124 14.94 47.86 -62.94
C PHE A 124 15.43 48.55 -61.65
N ARG A 125 15.96 49.78 -61.75
CA ARG A 125 16.40 50.55 -60.58
C ARG A 125 15.23 50.95 -59.66
N SER A 126 14.07 51.26 -60.23
CA SER A 126 12.85 51.55 -59.46
C SER A 126 12.25 50.29 -58.81
N GLU A 127 12.30 49.15 -59.50
CA GLU A 127 11.86 47.85 -58.96
C GLU A 127 12.75 47.40 -57.80
N ILE A 128 14.07 47.49 -57.96
CA ILE A 128 15.06 47.18 -56.90
C ILE A 128 14.83 48.07 -55.67
N GLY A 129 14.57 49.36 -55.86
CA GLY A 129 14.23 50.28 -54.76
C GLY A 129 12.96 49.87 -54.01
N THR A 130 11.91 49.53 -54.76
CA THR A 130 10.61 49.09 -54.22
C THR A 130 10.75 47.76 -53.45
N ALA A 131 11.44 46.78 -54.03
CA ALA A 131 11.71 45.49 -53.39
C ALA A 131 12.54 45.64 -52.11
N ALA A 132 13.58 46.49 -52.11
CA ALA A 132 14.36 46.78 -50.92
C ALA A 132 13.53 47.41 -49.79
N GLN A 133 12.63 48.35 -50.12
CA GLN A 133 11.75 48.98 -49.13
C GLN A 133 10.67 48.02 -48.58
N MET A 134 10.16 47.11 -49.42
CA MET A 134 9.28 46.02 -48.98
C MET A 134 10.02 45.05 -48.04
N LEU A 135 11.27 44.69 -48.34
CA LEU A 135 12.08 43.82 -47.48
C LEU A 135 12.34 44.45 -46.10
N VAL A 136 12.76 45.72 -46.04
CA VAL A 136 12.90 46.46 -44.76
C VAL A 136 11.60 46.42 -43.96
N THR A 137 10.48 46.76 -44.60
CA THR A 137 9.16 46.82 -43.94
C THR A 137 8.68 45.44 -43.47
N GLY A 138 8.97 44.38 -44.21
CA GLY A 138 8.66 42.99 -43.82
C GLY A 138 9.51 42.52 -42.64
N ILE A 139 10.81 42.85 -42.66
CA ILE A 139 11.77 42.48 -41.63
C ILE A 139 11.48 43.19 -40.30
N ASP A 140 11.10 44.47 -40.31
CA ASP A 140 10.65 45.18 -39.10
C ASP A 140 9.35 44.57 -38.52
N LYS A 141 8.39 44.14 -39.38
CA LYS A 141 7.18 43.41 -38.95
C LYS A 141 7.48 42.05 -38.33
N ILE A 142 8.49 41.33 -38.82
CA ILE A 142 8.95 40.05 -38.23
C ILE A 142 9.62 40.32 -36.88
N SER A 143 10.51 41.32 -36.81
CA SER A 143 11.15 41.80 -35.58
C SER A 143 10.15 42.13 -34.47
N GLY A 144 9.07 42.84 -34.80
CA GLY A 144 7.99 43.13 -33.84
C GLY A 144 7.24 41.89 -33.33
N LYS A 145 7.10 40.83 -34.15
CA LYS A 145 6.53 39.55 -33.69
C LYS A 145 7.49 38.80 -32.75
N VAL A 146 8.79 38.81 -33.04
CA VAL A 146 9.83 38.16 -32.22
C VAL A 146 9.93 38.79 -30.82
N ASN A 147 9.77 40.11 -30.72
CA ASN A 147 9.80 40.83 -29.45
C ASN A 147 8.72 40.43 -28.43
N ARG A 148 7.73 39.59 -28.81
CA ARG A 148 6.71 39.06 -27.90
C ARG A 148 7.16 37.82 -27.13
N PHE A 149 8.27 37.19 -27.52
CA PHE A 149 8.88 36.09 -26.75
C PHE A 149 9.85 36.61 -25.68
N ARG A 150 10.52 37.73 -25.94
CA ARG A 150 11.35 38.46 -24.97
C ARG A 150 11.59 39.89 -25.46
N ASN A 151 11.80 40.82 -24.53
CA ASN A 151 12.16 42.21 -24.83
C ASN A 151 13.61 42.34 -25.32
N PHE A 152 13.88 41.94 -26.56
CA PHE A 152 15.05 42.43 -27.30
C PHE A 152 14.90 43.96 -27.50
N SER A 153 16.01 44.70 -27.57
CA SER A 153 16.03 46.17 -27.52
C SER A 153 14.98 46.83 -28.42
N SER A 154 14.16 47.71 -27.83
CA SER A 154 12.81 48.10 -28.31
C SER A 154 12.74 48.95 -29.58
N GLY A 155 13.78 48.97 -30.43
CA GLY A 155 13.96 49.91 -31.54
C GLY A 155 14.04 49.30 -32.94
N GLY A 156 13.48 48.11 -33.16
CA GLY A 156 13.59 47.39 -34.44
C GLY A 156 14.90 46.59 -34.55
N LEU A 157 15.42 46.41 -35.76
CA LEU A 157 16.69 45.68 -35.95
C LEU A 157 17.90 46.48 -35.42
N PRO A 158 18.90 45.82 -34.79
CA PRO A 158 20.16 46.45 -34.43
C PRO A 158 20.83 47.12 -35.64
N ARG A 159 20.85 48.45 -35.67
CA ARG A 159 21.54 49.22 -36.72
C ARG A 159 23.03 49.34 -36.42
N SER A 160 23.82 49.63 -37.45
CA SER A 160 25.26 49.86 -37.35
C SER A 160 25.63 51.06 -38.21
N ASP A 161 26.33 52.03 -37.63
CA ASP A 161 26.74 53.26 -38.31
C ASP A 161 27.76 53.02 -39.43
N LYS A 162 28.31 51.80 -39.51
CA LYS A 162 29.27 51.36 -40.53
C LYS A 162 28.63 50.84 -41.82
N TYR A 163 27.32 50.57 -41.83
CA TYR A 163 26.62 49.97 -42.96
C TYR A 163 25.34 50.73 -43.29
N THR A 164 25.03 50.87 -44.57
CA THR A 164 23.83 51.55 -45.06
C THR A 164 23.05 50.67 -46.04
N GLY A 165 21.77 50.99 -46.25
CA GLY A 165 20.87 50.20 -47.11
C GLY A 165 20.79 48.73 -46.67
N LEU A 166 20.79 47.82 -47.65
CA LEU A 166 20.61 46.38 -47.43
C LEU A 166 21.68 45.76 -46.51
N HIS A 167 22.90 46.27 -46.52
CA HIS A 167 23.98 45.78 -45.64
C HIS A 167 23.70 46.06 -44.16
N ALA A 168 23.06 47.19 -43.85
CA ALA A 168 22.63 47.51 -42.48
C ALA A 168 21.55 46.53 -41.98
N VAL A 169 20.62 46.17 -42.87
CA VAL A 169 19.56 45.19 -42.59
C VAL A 169 20.17 43.81 -42.35
N ALA A 170 21.09 43.36 -43.22
CA ALA A 170 21.77 42.08 -43.07
C ALA A 170 22.55 41.99 -41.74
N TYR A 171 23.31 43.03 -41.38
CA TYR A 171 23.98 43.12 -40.07
C TYR A 171 22.98 43.01 -38.91
N GLY A 172 21.86 43.75 -38.97
CA GLY A 172 20.84 43.73 -37.93
C GLY A 172 20.12 42.39 -37.80
N VAL A 173 19.89 41.67 -38.92
CA VAL A 173 19.36 40.30 -38.90
C VAL A 173 20.35 39.36 -38.21
N ILE A 174 21.62 39.37 -38.63
CA ILE A 174 22.66 38.49 -38.06
C ILE A 174 22.82 38.74 -36.56
N LYS A 175 22.95 40.01 -36.14
CA LYS A 175 23.08 40.36 -34.71
C LYS A 175 21.86 39.94 -33.91
N ARG A 176 20.64 40.18 -34.40
CA ARG A 176 19.39 39.74 -33.73
C ARG A 176 19.28 38.22 -33.67
N VAL A 177 19.74 37.49 -34.68
CA VAL A 177 19.77 36.02 -34.67
C VAL A 177 20.74 35.52 -33.60
N ASN A 178 21.92 36.13 -33.46
CA ASN A 178 22.86 35.78 -32.38
C ASN A 178 22.26 36.08 -30.99
N GLU A 179 21.65 37.25 -30.79
CA GLU A 179 20.96 37.61 -29.53
C GLU A 179 19.84 36.59 -29.17
N ILE A 180 19.12 36.06 -30.17
CA ILE A 180 18.12 35.01 -29.97
C ILE A 180 18.78 33.66 -29.63
N VAL A 181 19.86 33.28 -30.32
CA VAL A 181 20.57 32.01 -30.08
C VAL A 181 21.23 32.00 -28.70
N GLU A 182 21.89 33.09 -28.30
CA GLU A 182 22.48 33.26 -26.97
C GLU A 182 21.41 33.12 -25.86
N GLU A 183 20.24 33.75 -26.03
CA GLU A 183 19.15 33.62 -25.08
C GLU A 183 18.50 32.21 -25.08
N LEU A 184 18.40 31.54 -26.23
CA LEU A 184 17.91 30.16 -26.31
C LEU A 184 18.90 29.20 -25.62
N VAL A 185 20.20 29.36 -25.81
CA VAL A 185 21.24 28.62 -25.09
C VAL A 185 21.11 28.87 -23.59
N ARG A 186 21.01 30.13 -23.15
CA ARG A 186 20.82 30.50 -21.75
C ARG A 186 19.54 29.91 -21.13
N GLN A 187 18.46 29.75 -21.90
CA GLN A 187 17.24 29.06 -21.45
C GLN A 187 17.46 27.54 -21.35
N ILE A 188 18.11 26.92 -22.34
CA ILE A 188 18.48 25.50 -22.31
C ILE A 188 19.40 25.19 -21.12
N GLU A 189 20.34 26.07 -20.80
CA GLU A 189 21.22 25.97 -19.62
C GLU A 189 20.43 26.05 -18.31
N VAL A 190 19.52 27.02 -18.16
CA VAL A 190 18.68 27.14 -16.95
C VAL A 190 17.78 25.93 -16.78
N VAL A 191 17.11 25.46 -17.84
CA VAL A 191 16.28 24.24 -17.82
C VAL A 191 17.12 22.99 -17.55
N THR A 192 18.33 22.92 -18.08
CA THR A 192 19.28 21.82 -17.82
C THR A 192 19.75 21.83 -16.38
N LYS A 193 20.04 23.00 -15.80
CA LYS A 193 20.47 23.15 -14.41
C LYS A 193 19.34 22.74 -13.46
N SER A 194 18.14 23.30 -13.60
CA SER A 194 16.99 22.95 -12.74
C SER A 194 16.57 21.48 -12.88
N ARG A 195 16.66 20.89 -14.08
CA ARG A 195 16.43 19.45 -14.28
C ARG A 195 17.51 18.59 -13.61
N ASN A 196 18.76 19.03 -13.59
CA ASN A 196 19.84 18.31 -12.92
C ASN A 196 19.74 18.45 -11.40
N GLU A 197 19.42 19.63 -10.87
CA GLU A 197 19.13 19.87 -9.44
C GLU A 197 17.95 19.00 -8.96
N ALA A 198 16.89 18.88 -9.76
CA ALA A 198 15.76 17.99 -9.45
C ALA A 198 16.14 16.49 -9.46
N ARG A 199 17.14 16.08 -10.26
CA ARG A 199 17.68 14.71 -10.21
C ARG A 199 18.53 14.48 -8.97
N GLU A 200 19.40 15.43 -8.63
CA GLU A 200 20.24 15.38 -7.44
C GLU A 200 19.38 15.29 -6.17
N GLN A 201 18.30 16.08 -6.08
CA GLN A 201 17.30 15.97 -5.00
C GLN A 201 16.58 14.61 -4.96
N MET A 202 16.25 14.05 -6.13
CA MET A 202 15.62 12.73 -6.24
C MET A 202 16.59 11.60 -5.85
N GLU A 203 17.87 11.71 -6.22
CA GLU A 203 18.93 10.78 -5.84
C GLU A 203 19.17 10.84 -4.32
N VAL A 204 19.28 12.04 -3.73
CA VAL A 204 19.36 12.23 -2.27
C VAL A 204 18.17 11.61 -1.54
N ARG A 205 16.92 11.92 -1.95
CA ARG A 205 15.74 11.25 -1.35
C ARG A 205 15.73 9.74 -1.57
N SER A 206 16.28 9.24 -2.68
CA SER A 206 16.39 7.80 -2.92
C SER A 206 17.41 7.12 -1.99
N TYR A 207 18.48 7.82 -1.60
CA TYR A 207 19.42 7.32 -0.58
C TYR A 207 18.83 7.41 0.83
N GLU A 208 18.13 8.50 1.16
CA GLU A 208 17.43 8.64 2.45
C GLU A 208 16.37 7.53 2.61
N ILE A 209 15.53 7.28 1.60
CA ILE A 209 14.56 6.17 1.61
C ILE A 209 15.26 4.80 1.74
N ALA A 210 16.43 4.60 1.11
CA ALA A 210 17.17 3.35 1.26
C ALA A 210 17.73 3.14 2.67
N ILE A 211 18.10 4.21 3.38
CA ILE A 211 18.50 4.17 4.80
C ILE A 211 17.27 3.91 5.69
N GLU A 212 16.19 4.68 5.51
CA GLU A 212 14.90 4.51 6.20
C GLU A 212 14.41 3.04 6.09
N VAL A 213 14.47 2.44 4.88
CA VAL A 213 14.12 1.03 4.65
C VAL A 213 15.10 0.07 5.32
N SER A 214 16.41 0.33 5.29
CA SER A 214 17.41 -0.55 5.94
C SER A 214 17.25 -0.61 7.46
N GLU A 215 16.89 0.52 8.10
CA GLU A 215 16.61 0.60 9.54
C GLU A 215 15.29 -0.13 9.90
N LEU A 216 14.26 -0.02 9.04
CA LEU A 216 13.02 -0.78 9.18
C LEU A 216 13.25 -2.29 8.98
N GLU A 217 14.07 -2.71 8.02
CA GLU A 217 14.41 -4.13 7.83
C GLU A 217 15.20 -4.69 9.03
N ALA A 218 16.14 -3.92 9.60
CA ALA A 218 16.89 -4.31 10.78
C ALA A 218 15.99 -4.46 12.02
N THR A 219 15.07 -3.51 12.27
CA THR A 219 14.12 -3.58 13.39
C THR A 219 13.10 -4.72 13.20
N ILE A 220 12.59 -4.94 11.99
CA ILE A 220 11.75 -6.10 11.66
C ILE A 220 12.50 -7.42 11.90
N SER A 221 13.80 -7.51 11.58
CA SER A 221 14.59 -8.70 11.87
C SER A 221 14.74 -8.95 13.38
N GLY A 222 15.05 -7.91 14.16
CA GLY A 222 15.14 -8.01 15.62
C GLY A 222 13.83 -8.47 16.26
N LEU A 223 12.69 -7.92 15.82
CA LEU A 223 11.36 -8.31 16.27
C LEU A 223 11.03 -9.77 15.89
N ARG A 224 11.46 -10.26 14.72
CA ARG A 224 11.30 -11.67 14.34
C ARG A 224 12.11 -12.60 15.26
N ASP A 225 13.35 -12.25 15.59
CA ASP A 225 14.17 -13.02 16.51
C ASP A 225 13.59 -13.02 17.94
N GLU A 226 13.00 -11.91 18.39
CA GLU A 226 12.27 -11.85 19.65
C GLU A 226 11.01 -12.73 19.64
N VAL A 227 10.21 -12.69 18.58
CA VAL A 227 9.02 -13.53 18.42
C VAL A 227 9.40 -15.01 18.40
N ALA A 228 10.50 -15.39 17.73
CA ALA A 228 11.02 -16.76 17.76
C ALA A 228 11.47 -17.20 19.16
N LYS A 229 12.20 -16.34 19.89
CA LYS A 229 12.61 -16.58 21.29
C LYS A 229 11.38 -16.75 22.20
N LYS A 230 10.41 -15.83 22.13
CA LYS A 230 9.15 -15.85 22.90
C LYS A 230 8.30 -17.09 22.55
N GLY A 231 8.22 -17.47 21.28
CA GLY A 231 7.58 -18.72 20.85
C GLY A 231 8.19 -19.96 21.52
N SER A 232 9.52 -20.06 21.60
CA SER A 232 10.17 -21.16 22.32
C SER A 232 9.90 -21.18 23.83
N VAL A 233 9.63 -20.01 24.44
CA VAL A 233 9.23 -19.91 25.85
C VAL A 233 7.81 -20.44 26.02
N VAL A 234 6.89 -20.05 25.14
CA VAL A 234 5.50 -20.54 25.12
C VAL A 234 5.47 -22.06 24.96
N GLU A 235 6.17 -22.62 23.96
CA GLU A 235 6.24 -24.08 23.72
C GLU A 235 6.75 -24.86 24.95
N ARG A 236 7.71 -24.30 25.71
CA ARG A 236 8.18 -24.89 26.97
C ARG A 236 7.18 -24.77 28.12
N LEU A 237 6.40 -23.70 28.17
CA LEU A 237 5.35 -23.50 29.18
C LEU A 237 4.12 -24.37 28.89
N GLU A 238 3.74 -24.51 27.62
CA GLU A 238 2.68 -25.43 27.16
C GLU A 238 3.02 -26.87 27.56
N LYS A 239 4.22 -27.36 27.22
CA LYS A 239 4.67 -28.69 27.65
C LYS A 239 4.73 -28.87 29.16
N LEU A 240 5.15 -27.85 29.92
CA LEU A 240 5.16 -27.90 31.38
C LEU A 240 3.73 -27.89 31.96
N ASN A 241 2.76 -27.27 31.27
CA ASN A 241 1.35 -27.36 31.64
C ASN A 241 0.79 -28.75 31.35
N GLU A 242 1.10 -29.36 30.20
CA GLU A 242 0.73 -30.76 29.90
C GLU A 242 1.27 -31.74 30.96
N GLU A 243 2.54 -31.61 31.35
CA GLU A 243 3.16 -32.39 32.45
C GLU A 243 2.49 -32.13 33.81
N LYS A 244 1.92 -30.93 34.02
CA LYS A 244 1.18 -30.59 35.25
C LYS A 244 -0.26 -31.10 35.24
N ASP A 245 -0.92 -31.08 34.10
CA ASP A 245 -2.27 -31.62 33.93
C ASP A 245 -2.26 -33.15 34.06
N GLU A 246 -1.25 -33.84 33.51
CA GLU A 246 -1.05 -35.28 33.70
C GLU A 246 -0.84 -35.64 35.19
N MET A 247 0.08 -34.93 35.88
CA MET A 247 0.28 -35.06 37.33
C MET A 247 -0.98 -34.75 38.15
N MET A 248 -1.82 -33.81 37.70
CA MET A 248 -3.09 -33.49 38.34
C MET A 248 -4.10 -34.65 38.18
N CYS A 249 -4.18 -35.25 36.99
CA CYS A 249 -5.02 -36.42 36.74
C CYS A 249 -4.60 -37.63 37.58
N GLU A 250 -3.29 -37.87 37.75
CA GLU A 250 -2.79 -38.92 38.65
C GLU A 250 -3.21 -38.67 40.10
N LEU A 251 -3.05 -37.45 40.61
CA LEU A 251 -3.43 -37.08 41.99
C LEU A 251 -4.95 -37.13 42.21
N GLU A 252 -5.77 -36.74 41.23
CA GLU A 252 -7.23 -36.91 41.29
C GLU A 252 -7.64 -38.39 41.31
N MET A 253 -6.97 -39.24 40.53
CA MET A 253 -7.18 -40.69 40.56
C MET A 253 -6.78 -41.31 41.90
N GLU A 254 -5.62 -40.95 42.46
CA GLU A 254 -5.21 -41.43 43.79
C GLU A 254 -6.20 -40.98 44.88
N LEU A 255 -6.58 -39.69 44.89
CA LEU A 255 -7.52 -39.14 45.86
C LEU A 255 -8.86 -39.88 45.80
N LYS A 256 -9.36 -40.18 44.60
CA LYS A 256 -10.58 -40.97 44.40
C LYS A 256 -10.43 -42.41 44.91
N GLU A 257 -9.29 -43.07 44.66
CA GLU A 257 -9.03 -44.42 45.17
C GLU A 257 -8.94 -44.44 46.72
N LYS A 258 -8.38 -43.39 47.35
CA LYS A 258 -8.41 -43.24 48.81
C LYS A 258 -9.84 -43.00 49.33
N GLN A 259 -10.63 -42.19 48.65
CA GLN A 259 -12.02 -41.90 49.03
C GLN A 259 -12.90 -43.15 48.96
N GLU A 260 -12.84 -43.91 47.86
CA GLU A 260 -13.58 -45.17 47.70
C GLU A 260 -13.18 -46.22 48.76
N ARG A 261 -11.91 -46.26 49.19
CA ARG A 261 -11.49 -47.06 50.36
C ARG A 261 -12.04 -46.53 51.68
N MET A 262 -12.03 -45.22 51.90
CA MET A 262 -12.52 -44.60 53.13
C MET A 262 -14.03 -44.86 53.34
N ASP A 263 -14.83 -44.72 52.28
CA ASP A 263 -16.27 -44.97 52.34
C ASP A 263 -16.59 -46.47 52.50
N SER A 264 -15.78 -47.34 51.87
CA SER A 264 -15.84 -48.79 52.12
C SER A 264 -15.54 -49.15 53.59
N GLN A 265 -14.63 -48.42 54.25
CA GLN A 265 -14.33 -48.59 55.67
C GLN A 265 -15.44 -48.01 56.57
N ARG A 266 -16.00 -46.84 56.25
CA ARG A 266 -17.15 -46.24 56.97
C ARG A 266 -18.32 -47.23 57.02
N LEU A 267 -18.72 -47.80 55.89
CA LEU A 267 -19.80 -48.79 55.81
C LEU A 267 -19.50 -50.08 56.60
N LEU A 268 -18.24 -50.44 56.80
CA LEU A 268 -17.85 -51.59 57.62
C LEU A 268 -17.92 -51.26 59.13
N MET A 269 -17.53 -50.05 59.53
CA MET A 269 -17.67 -49.57 60.91
C MET A 269 -19.13 -49.43 61.34
N VAL A 270 -20.03 -48.94 60.46
CA VAL A 270 -21.48 -48.89 60.76
C VAL A 270 -22.06 -50.29 61.00
N LYS A 271 -21.61 -51.31 60.25
CA LYS A 271 -21.99 -52.71 60.49
C LYS A 271 -21.46 -53.22 61.83
N GLN A 272 -20.22 -52.90 62.18
CA GLN A 272 -19.64 -53.23 63.49
C GLN A 272 -20.44 -52.58 64.64
N LEU A 273 -20.80 -51.31 64.51
CA LEU A 273 -21.63 -50.59 65.47
C LEU A 273 -23.02 -51.23 65.65
N GLY A 274 -23.62 -51.69 64.55
CA GLY A 274 -24.86 -52.49 64.57
C GLY A 274 -24.74 -53.81 65.33
N PHE A 275 -23.62 -54.52 65.23
CA PHE A 275 -23.37 -55.71 66.04
C PHE A 275 -23.14 -55.39 67.52
N VAL A 276 -22.42 -54.31 67.83
CA VAL A 276 -22.16 -53.85 69.21
C VAL A 276 -23.47 -53.46 69.90
N SER A 277 -24.35 -52.70 69.25
CA SER A 277 -25.70 -52.39 69.75
C SER A 277 -26.53 -53.67 69.99
N ASN A 278 -26.53 -54.63 69.06
CA ASN A 278 -27.25 -55.89 69.23
C ASN A 278 -26.76 -56.70 70.44
N ILE A 279 -25.46 -56.65 70.74
CA ILE A 279 -24.85 -57.33 71.91
C ILE A 279 -25.20 -56.58 73.19
N HIS A 280 -25.09 -55.25 73.22
CA HIS A 280 -25.49 -54.38 74.33
C HIS A 280 -26.93 -54.68 74.78
N ASP A 281 -27.86 -54.68 73.82
CA ASP A 281 -29.29 -54.82 74.11
C ASP A 281 -29.62 -56.22 74.65
N ARG A 282 -28.99 -57.27 74.12
CA ARG A 282 -29.09 -58.66 74.65
C ARG A 282 -28.56 -58.79 76.07
N ILE A 283 -27.45 -58.12 76.40
CA ILE A 283 -26.91 -58.18 77.77
C ILE A 283 -27.84 -57.42 78.71
N CYS A 284 -28.37 -56.27 78.29
CA CYS A 284 -29.40 -55.54 79.03
C CYS A 284 -30.68 -56.37 79.26
N GLU A 285 -31.12 -57.19 78.29
CA GLU A 285 -32.19 -58.18 78.49
C GLU A 285 -31.82 -59.23 79.55
N VAL A 286 -30.62 -59.82 79.49
CA VAL A 286 -30.15 -60.81 80.47
C VAL A 286 -30.10 -60.20 81.89
N VAL A 287 -29.59 -58.98 82.05
CA VAL A 287 -29.54 -58.30 83.36
C VAL A 287 -30.96 -58.05 83.90
N LYS A 288 -31.91 -57.62 83.05
CA LYS A 288 -33.32 -57.41 83.42
C LYS A 288 -34.00 -58.70 83.88
N VAL A 289 -33.69 -59.85 83.25
CA VAL A 289 -34.21 -61.16 83.65
C VAL A 289 -33.61 -61.65 84.98
N VAL A 290 -32.34 -61.35 85.25
CA VAL A 290 -31.60 -61.87 86.43
C VAL A 290 -31.89 -61.07 87.70
N ASP A 291 -32.01 -59.74 87.64
CA ASP A 291 -32.26 -58.87 88.82
C ASP A 291 -33.75 -58.83 89.24
N GLY A 292 -34.64 -59.28 88.34
CA GLY A 292 -36.08 -59.05 88.40
C GLY A 292 -36.45 -57.61 88.03
N GLU A 293 -37.75 -57.28 88.07
CA GLU A 293 -38.30 -55.96 87.67
C GLU A 293 -37.94 -54.78 88.62
N LYS A 294 -36.86 -54.91 89.41
CA LYS A 294 -36.21 -53.74 90.01
C LYS A 294 -35.71 -52.88 88.86
N LYS A 295 -36.08 -51.60 88.84
CA LYS A 295 -35.60 -50.64 87.85
C LYS A 295 -34.09 -50.40 88.03
N SER A 296 -33.29 -51.24 87.38
CA SER A 296 -31.90 -50.95 87.09
C SER A 296 -31.90 -49.97 85.92
N ASP A 297 -31.48 -48.72 86.15
CA ASP A 297 -31.40 -47.66 85.15
C ASP A 297 -30.22 -47.91 84.19
N LEU A 298 -30.26 -49.05 83.52
CA LEU A 298 -29.33 -49.42 82.45
C LEU A 298 -29.68 -48.58 81.23
N SER A 299 -28.69 -47.82 80.74
CA SER A 299 -28.87 -46.81 79.69
C SER A 299 -29.66 -47.34 78.49
N ASP A 300 -30.56 -46.51 77.96
CA ASP A 300 -30.91 -46.61 76.54
C ASP A 300 -29.61 -46.54 75.73
N SER A 301 -29.54 -47.29 74.63
CA SER A 301 -28.30 -47.48 73.87
C SER A 301 -27.78 -46.16 73.31
N LEU A 302 -26.72 -45.63 73.93
CA LEU A 302 -26.12 -44.34 73.60
C LEU A 302 -25.53 -44.28 72.17
N PHE A 303 -25.34 -45.45 71.55
CA PHE A 303 -24.66 -45.65 70.27
C PHE A 303 -25.63 -46.20 69.23
N LEU A 304 -26.20 -45.31 68.42
CA LEU A 304 -27.06 -45.69 67.29
C LEU A 304 -26.21 -46.11 66.08
N PRO A 305 -26.59 -47.16 65.32
CA PRO A 305 -25.94 -47.54 64.05
C PRO A 305 -26.24 -46.53 62.92
N GLN A 306 -25.64 -45.35 63.00
CA GLN A 306 -25.81 -44.23 62.07
C GLN A 306 -24.54 -44.06 61.23
N GLU A 307 -24.67 -43.61 59.97
CA GLU A 307 -23.52 -43.14 59.19
C GLU A 307 -23.01 -41.81 59.75
N MET A 308 -21.88 -41.86 60.45
CA MET A 308 -21.09 -40.72 60.93
C MET A 308 -19.71 -40.71 60.23
N ASP A 309 -18.79 -39.82 60.60
CA ASP A 309 -17.43 -39.88 60.04
C ASP A 309 -16.69 -41.17 60.46
N LEU A 310 -15.67 -41.60 59.69
CA LEU A 310 -14.90 -42.82 59.98
C LEU A 310 -14.31 -42.82 61.39
N GLU A 311 -13.71 -41.72 61.83
CA GLU A 311 -13.07 -41.64 63.16
C GLU A 311 -14.12 -41.56 64.28
N GLU A 312 -15.28 -40.99 63.99
CA GLU A 312 -16.42 -40.91 64.90
C GLU A 312 -17.13 -42.28 65.05
N ASN A 313 -17.30 -43.03 63.97
CA ASN A 313 -17.78 -44.41 63.99
C ASN A 313 -16.82 -45.31 64.78
N ILE A 314 -15.49 -45.13 64.62
CA ILE A 314 -14.48 -45.86 65.40
C ILE A 314 -14.66 -45.55 66.90
N ARG A 315 -14.71 -44.27 67.29
CA ARG A 315 -14.99 -43.85 68.68
C ARG A 315 -16.28 -44.44 69.25
N ALA A 316 -17.38 -44.35 68.50
CA ALA A 316 -18.67 -44.91 68.92
C ALA A 316 -18.62 -46.44 69.07
N SER A 317 -17.91 -47.15 68.19
CA SER A 317 -17.75 -48.60 68.28
C SER A 317 -16.89 -49.05 69.46
N LEU A 318 -15.88 -48.26 69.85
CA LEU A 318 -15.04 -48.50 71.01
C LEU A 318 -15.82 -48.29 72.32
N ALA A 319 -16.47 -47.13 72.48
CA ALA A 319 -17.27 -46.84 73.67
C ALA A 319 -18.49 -47.79 73.82
N GLY A 320 -19.07 -48.21 72.70
CA GLY A 320 -20.07 -49.29 72.67
C GLY A 320 -19.51 -50.65 73.11
N LEU A 321 -18.25 -50.98 72.75
CA LEU A 321 -17.60 -52.22 73.19
C LEU A 321 -17.19 -52.18 74.67
N GLU A 322 -16.76 -51.02 75.16
CA GLU A 322 -16.46 -50.77 76.58
C GLU A 322 -17.72 -50.96 77.44
N THR A 323 -18.83 -50.32 77.07
CA THR A 323 -20.12 -50.49 77.77
C THR A 323 -20.66 -51.92 77.69
N VAL A 324 -20.50 -52.61 76.55
CA VAL A 324 -20.77 -54.05 76.42
C VAL A 324 -19.96 -54.89 77.41
N ASN A 325 -18.68 -54.56 77.62
CA ASN A 325 -17.82 -55.26 78.58
C ASN A 325 -18.22 -54.98 80.04
N GLU A 326 -18.50 -53.73 80.40
CA GLU A 326 -19.01 -53.37 81.72
C GLU A 326 -20.34 -54.05 82.05
N LEU A 327 -21.30 -54.02 81.11
CA LEU A 327 -22.57 -54.72 81.25
C LEU A 327 -22.39 -56.24 81.35
N SER A 328 -21.43 -56.82 80.64
CA SER A 328 -21.10 -58.26 80.75
C SER A 328 -20.60 -58.63 82.14
N LEU A 329 -19.77 -57.79 82.77
CA LEU A 329 -19.30 -57.99 84.15
C LEU A 329 -20.45 -57.86 85.15
N ILE A 330 -21.34 -56.88 84.99
CA ILE A 330 -22.54 -56.70 85.82
C ILE A 330 -23.49 -57.90 85.68
N ALA A 331 -23.70 -58.40 84.45
CA ALA A 331 -24.51 -59.58 84.19
C ALA A 331 -23.92 -60.85 84.82
N LEU A 332 -22.60 -61.03 84.75
CA LEU A 332 -21.90 -62.16 85.37
C LEU A 332 -22.04 -62.16 86.89
N GLU A 333 -21.79 -61.02 87.54
CA GLU A 333 -21.85 -60.90 89.00
C GLU A 333 -23.28 -61.11 89.52
N LYS A 334 -24.29 -60.45 88.90
CA LYS A 334 -25.72 -60.68 89.25
C LYS A 334 -26.17 -62.13 89.00
N THR A 335 -25.68 -62.79 87.96
CA THR A 335 -26.01 -64.20 87.66
C THR A 335 -25.39 -65.14 88.70
N LYS A 336 -24.14 -64.87 89.10
CA LYS A 336 -23.41 -65.57 90.16
C LYS A 336 -24.08 -65.40 91.53
N ASP A 337 -24.60 -64.22 91.85
CA ASP A 337 -25.40 -63.96 93.05
C ASP A 337 -26.73 -64.72 93.03
N LEU A 338 -27.47 -64.68 91.91
CA LEU A 338 -28.71 -65.45 91.73
C LEU A 338 -28.46 -66.95 91.90
N VAL A 339 -27.41 -67.50 91.28
CA VAL A 339 -27.01 -68.92 91.43
C VAL A 339 -26.61 -69.23 92.87
N SER A 340 -25.95 -68.31 93.57
CA SER A 340 -25.59 -68.45 94.99
C SER A 340 -26.80 -68.38 95.93
N GLU A 341 -27.84 -67.64 95.56
CA GLU A 341 -29.13 -67.61 96.25
C GLU A 341 -29.94 -68.90 96.02
N ARG A 342 -30.14 -69.31 94.76
CA ARG A 342 -30.77 -70.60 94.45
C ARG A 342 -29.99 -71.77 95.06
N GLY A 343 -28.67 -71.69 95.15
CA GLY A 343 -27.82 -72.65 95.85
C GLY A 343 -28.04 -72.70 97.37
N ARG A 344 -28.45 -71.59 98.01
CA ARG A 344 -28.87 -71.55 99.43
C ARG A 344 -30.28 -72.13 99.59
N GLU A 345 -31.22 -71.75 98.72
CA GLU A 345 -32.58 -72.29 98.70
C GLU A 345 -32.58 -73.82 98.51
N VAL A 346 -31.85 -74.33 97.52
CA VAL A 346 -31.75 -75.78 97.23
C VAL A 346 -31.15 -76.55 98.40
N LYS A 347 -30.17 -75.99 99.13
CA LYS A 347 -29.64 -76.61 100.36
C LYS A 347 -30.71 -76.68 101.45
N SER A 348 -31.41 -75.58 101.72
CA SER A 348 -32.49 -75.54 102.71
C SER A 348 -33.65 -76.49 102.35
N LEU A 349 -34.06 -76.52 101.08
CA LEU A 349 -35.06 -77.47 100.58
C LEU A 349 -34.57 -78.92 100.74
N ASN A 350 -33.31 -79.22 100.39
CA ASN A 350 -32.73 -80.55 100.59
C ASN A 350 -32.65 -80.95 102.08
N GLU A 351 -32.37 -80.01 102.99
CA GLU A 351 -32.40 -80.22 104.43
C GLU A 351 -33.82 -80.54 104.93
N THR A 352 -34.84 -79.80 104.49
CA THR A 352 -36.26 -80.10 104.84
C THR A 352 -36.73 -81.43 104.24
N VAL A 353 -36.37 -81.75 102.99
CA VAL A 353 -36.65 -83.07 102.38
C VAL A 353 -35.92 -84.19 103.14
N SER A 354 -34.69 -83.95 103.59
CA SER A 354 -33.93 -84.89 104.43
C SER A 354 -34.54 -85.05 105.82
N GLN A 355 -35.18 -84.01 106.37
CA GLN A 355 -35.97 -84.11 107.60
C GLN A 355 -37.25 -84.91 107.39
N LEU A 356 -38.07 -84.55 106.40
CA LEU A 356 -39.31 -85.26 106.06
C LEU A 356 -39.06 -86.73 105.70
N THR A 357 -37.90 -87.07 105.12
CA THR A 357 -37.49 -88.45 104.85
C THR A 357 -37.18 -89.21 106.15
N ARG A 358 -36.44 -88.60 107.09
CA ARG A 358 -36.20 -89.19 108.42
C ARG A 358 -37.50 -89.32 109.24
N GLU A 359 -38.41 -88.36 109.15
CA GLU A 359 -39.73 -88.43 109.78
C GLU A 359 -40.59 -89.54 109.17
N LYS A 360 -40.60 -89.68 107.84
CA LYS A 360 -41.21 -90.80 107.11
C LYS A 360 -40.62 -92.15 107.53
N GLU A 361 -39.31 -92.25 107.73
CA GLU A 361 -38.64 -93.46 108.21
C GLU A 361 -38.97 -93.78 109.67
N HIS A 362 -39.08 -92.77 110.53
CA HIS A 362 -39.50 -92.90 111.92
C HIS A 362 -40.98 -93.30 112.03
N ILE A 363 -41.88 -92.67 111.28
CA ILE A 363 -43.27 -93.10 111.13
C ILE A 363 -43.32 -94.53 110.55
N GLY A 364 -42.45 -94.86 109.59
CA GLY A 364 -42.33 -96.20 109.03
C GLY A 364 -41.87 -97.26 110.03
N SER A 365 -40.98 -96.92 110.97
CA SER A 365 -40.54 -97.84 112.04
C SER A 365 -41.55 -97.92 113.18
N LEU A 366 -42.27 -96.83 113.49
CA LEU A 366 -43.45 -96.84 114.37
C LEU A 366 -44.58 -97.71 113.79
N LEU A 367 -44.86 -97.62 112.48
CA LEU A 367 -45.85 -98.48 111.81
C LEU A 367 -45.39 -99.94 111.77
N ARG A 368 -44.12 -100.23 111.45
CA ARG A 368 -43.58 -101.61 111.49
C ARG A 368 -43.63 -102.18 112.91
N SER A 369 -43.28 -101.41 113.94
CA SER A 369 -43.35 -101.88 115.34
C SER A 369 -44.79 -102.02 115.85
N ALA A 370 -45.72 -101.14 115.44
CA ALA A 370 -47.16 -101.29 115.72
C ALA A 370 -47.75 -102.53 115.01
N LEU A 371 -47.32 -102.85 113.79
CA LEU A 371 -47.69 -104.07 113.09
C LEU A 371 -47.12 -105.32 113.76
N SER A 372 -45.82 -105.34 114.13
CA SER A 372 -45.24 -106.44 114.92
C SER A 372 -45.97 -106.64 116.26
N ARG A 373 -46.32 -105.54 116.95
CA ARG A 373 -47.08 -105.57 118.21
C ARG A 373 -48.55 -105.95 118.04
N ARG A 374 -49.09 -105.90 116.81
CA ARG A 374 -50.39 -106.48 116.44
C ARG A 374 -50.27 -107.96 116.07
N MET A 375 -49.16 -108.41 115.47
CA MET A 375 -48.91 -109.84 115.20
C MET A 375 -48.56 -110.65 116.46
N SER A 376 -48.22 -110.00 117.58
CA SER A 376 -47.98 -110.65 118.87
C SER A 376 -49.25 -110.83 119.73
N ALA A 377 -50.45 -110.71 119.15
CA ALA A 377 -51.73 -110.89 119.86
C ALA A 377 -52.70 -111.75 119.03
N ASP A 378 -52.97 -112.95 119.57
CA ASP A 378 -53.89 -114.01 119.12
C ASP A 378 -53.67 -114.70 117.75
N PRO A 379 -53.47 -116.04 117.72
CA PRO A 379 -53.26 -116.81 116.50
C PRO A 379 -54.56 -117.47 115.97
N SER A 380 -54.72 -117.50 114.65
CA SER A 380 -55.59 -118.46 113.95
C SER A 380 -55.00 -118.82 112.58
N SER A 381 -55.41 -119.96 112.02
CA SER A 381 -54.59 -120.68 111.02
C SER A 381 -55.01 -120.49 109.55
N LYS A 382 -54.09 -120.91 108.66
CA LYS A 382 -54.34 -121.40 107.29
C LYS A 382 -54.38 -120.39 106.12
N THR A 383 -53.25 -119.73 105.86
CA THR A 383 -52.84 -119.24 104.51
C THR A 383 -51.39 -119.61 104.14
N ASN A 384 -50.80 -120.59 104.84
CA ASN A 384 -49.39 -120.98 104.68
C ASN A 384 -49.18 -122.03 103.58
N GLU A 385 -49.27 -121.61 102.31
CA GLU A 385 -48.83 -122.43 101.17
C GLU A 385 -48.42 -121.62 99.91
N LEU A 386 -49.01 -120.45 99.68
CA LEU A 386 -48.89 -119.73 98.41
C LEU A 386 -47.62 -118.86 98.22
N PHE A 387 -46.82 -118.64 99.27
CA PHE A 387 -45.57 -117.84 99.18
C PHE A 387 -44.27 -118.60 99.47
N LYS A 388 -44.32 -119.93 99.63
CA LYS A 388 -43.13 -120.81 99.53
C LYS A 388 -42.53 -120.88 98.11
N VAL A 389 -43.07 -120.10 97.17
CA VAL A 389 -42.69 -120.04 95.75
C VAL A 389 -41.84 -118.79 95.44
N ALA A 390 -41.77 -117.80 96.34
CA ALA A 390 -40.99 -116.57 96.17
C ALA A 390 -39.67 -116.53 96.96
N GLU A 391 -39.32 -117.61 97.67
CA GLU A 391 -38.14 -117.68 98.55
C GLU A 391 -36.97 -118.50 97.96
N LYS A 392 -37.04 -118.89 96.69
CA LYS A 392 -35.99 -119.70 96.03
C LYS A 392 -35.64 -119.22 94.62
N GLY A 393 -35.06 -118.02 94.55
CA GLY A 393 -34.49 -117.45 93.33
C GLY A 393 -33.36 -116.46 93.63
N LEU A 394 -32.15 -117.00 93.84
CA LEU A 394 -30.81 -116.37 93.85
C LEU A 394 -30.58 -115.10 94.74
N ARG A 395 -29.45 -114.91 95.45
CA ARG A 395 -28.25 -115.72 95.76
C ARG A 395 -27.62 -116.52 94.62
N GLU A 396 -26.76 -115.88 93.83
CA GLU A 396 -25.42 -116.38 93.39
C GLU A 396 -24.79 -115.39 92.38
N SER A 397 -23.46 -115.38 92.25
CA SER A 397 -22.61 -114.25 91.78
C SER A 397 -22.59 -113.08 92.78
N GLU A 398 -21.56 -112.84 93.59
CA GLU A 398 -20.13 -113.23 93.56
C GLU A 398 -19.34 -112.60 92.39
N VAL A 399 -18.55 -111.57 92.74
CA VAL A 399 -17.31 -111.08 92.09
C VAL A 399 -16.39 -110.52 93.21
N ASP A 400 -15.07 -110.74 93.10
CA ASP A 400 -14.01 -110.43 94.08
C ASP A 400 -13.29 -109.07 93.81
N TYR A 401 -12.11 -108.90 94.41
CA TYR A 401 -11.08 -107.83 94.32
C TYR A 401 -11.18 -106.76 95.41
N ARG A 402 -10.43 -106.81 96.54
CA ARG A 402 -8.98 -107.02 96.85
C ARG A 402 -8.14 -105.72 96.84
N PHE A 403 -7.54 -105.44 98.01
CA PHE A 403 -6.22 -104.81 98.25
C PHE A 403 -5.92 -103.42 97.60
N ASN A 404 -5.09 -102.56 98.19
CA ASN A 404 -3.99 -102.85 99.11
C ASN A 404 -3.88 -101.84 100.28
N ASN A 405 -3.30 -102.32 101.39
CA ASN A 405 -2.68 -101.47 102.40
C ASN A 405 -1.38 -100.85 101.84
N HIS A 406 -0.82 -99.85 102.51
CA HIS A 406 0.41 -100.01 103.32
C HIS A 406 0.74 -98.66 104.02
N GLN A 407 1.30 -98.57 105.22
CA GLN A 407 1.32 -99.38 106.45
C GLN A 407 2.41 -98.79 107.35
N LYS A 408 2.04 -98.30 108.56
CA LYS A 408 2.80 -98.32 109.84
C LYS A 408 4.22 -97.68 109.90
N ALA A 409 4.47 -96.74 110.81
CA ALA A 409 4.72 -96.85 112.27
C ALA A 409 6.24 -96.82 112.55
N VAL A 410 6.79 -95.94 113.41
CA VAL A 410 6.54 -95.72 114.86
C VAL A 410 7.10 -96.85 115.75
N THR A 411 8.34 -96.65 116.21
CA THR A 411 8.94 -96.83 117.58
C THR A 411 10.46 -96.60 117.42
N SER A 412 11.12 -95.64 118.08
CA SER A 412 11.58 -95.63 119.49
C SER A 412 12.65 -96.73 119.80
N THR A 413 13.70 -96.52 120.62
CA THR A 413 13.89 -95.53 121.70
C THR A 413 15.37 -95.42 122.14
N LYS A 414 15.71 -94.33 122.87
CA LYS A 414 16.78 -94.14 123.89
C LYS A 414 18.21 -93.69 123.49
N ASP A 415 18.73 -92.82 124.34
CA ASP A 415 20.12 -92.38 124.52
C ASP A 415 21.07 -93.53 124.94
N GLY A 416 22.39 -93.32 124.76
CA GLY A 416 23.39 -94.34 125.12
C GLY A 416 24.87 -93.97 125.28
N ASN A 417 25.32 -92.76 124.90
CA ASN A 417 26.58 -92.04 125.23
C ASN A 417 27.94 -92.79 125.43
N ILE A 418 29.06 -92.19 124.97
CA ILE A 418 30.49 -92.54 125.29
C ILE A 418 30.99 -93.82 124.55
N GLU A 419 32.11 -93.87 123.79
CA GLU A 419 33.32 -93.01 123.70
C GLU A 419 34.12 -93.24 122.38
N LEU A 420 35.11 -92.35 122.12
CA LEU A 420 36.30 -92.47 121.23
C LEU A 420 36.18 -92.30 119.68
N ASP A 421 37.08 -91.43 119.18
CA ASP A 421 37.73 -91.44 117.84
C ASP A 421 36.91 -91.05 116.58
N ASP A 422 36.42 -89.80 116.50
CA ASP A 422 35.80 -89.23 115.27
C ASP A 422 36.01 -87.70 115.06
N GLU A 423 36.96 -87.04 115.74
CA GLU A 423 37.24 -85.59 115.51
C GLU A 423 37.63 -85.29 114.05
N ASP A 424 38.36 -86.20 113.39
CA ASP A 424 38.72 -86.09 111.97
C ASP A 424 37.51 -86.23 111.03
N ASP A 425 36.44 -86.92 111.43
CA ASP A 425 35.25 -87.13 110.59
C ASP A 425 34.24 -85.96 110.72
N GLU A 426 34.11 -85.36 111.91
CA GLU A 426 33.42 -84.06 112.06
C GLU A 426 34.18 -82.94 111.31
N ILE A 427 35.51 -82.91 111.37
CA ILE A 427 36.33 -81.97 110.60
C ILE A 427 36.21 -82.23 109.09
N SER A 428 36.21 -83.49 108.65
CA SER A 428 36.09 -83.86 107.23
C SER A 428 34.71 -83.54 106.66
N THR A 429 33.63 -83.78 107.42
CA THR A 429 32.27 -83.42 107.00
C THR A 429 32.05 -81.91 106.98
N LEU A 430 32.58 -81.16 107.97
CA LEU A 430 32.57 -79.70 107.95
C LEU A 430 33.40 -79.12 106.79
N ALA A 431 34.57 -79.69 106.51
CA ALA A 431 35.41 -79.30 105.38
C ALA A 431 34.72 -79.57 104.04
N GLY A 432 34.06 -80.73 103.87
CA GLY A 432 33.28 -81.05 102.68
C GLY A 432 32.06 -80.12 102.50
N ALA A 433 31.39 -79.73 103.58
CA ALA A 433 30.33 -78.73 103.54
C ALA A 433 30.87 -77.35 103.12
N LEU A 434 32.01 -76.92 103.68
CA LEU A 434 32.68 -75.67 103.32
C LEU A 434 33.16 -75.68 101.86
N GLU A 435 33.73 -76.79 101.39
CA GLU A 435 34.17 -76.96 100.00
C GLU A 435 32.99 -76.90 99.02
N ASN A 436 31.85 -77.48 99.38
CA ASN A 436 30.63 -77.40 98.57
C ASN A 436 30.05 -75.97 98.55
N ILE A 437 30.09 -75.22 99.65
CA ILE A 437 29.72 -73.79 99.68
C ILE A 437 30.69 -72.95 98.83
N ILE A 438 31.98 -73.25 98.87
CA ILE A 438 33.01 -72.59 98.04
C ILE A 438 32.78 -72.90 96.56
N LYS A 439 32.48 -74.16 96.19
CA LYS A 439 32.14 -74.53 94.81
C LYS A 439 30.84 -73.86 94.33
N GLN A 440 29.80 -73.82 95.16
CA GLN A 440 28.53 -73.18 94.82
C GLN A 440 28.71 -71.66 94.61
N SER A 441 29.45 -70.98 95.49
CA SER A 441 29.75 -69.55 95.35
C SER A 441 30.73 -69.26 94.21
N GLN A 442 31.63 -70.18 93.85
CA GLN A 442 32.44 -70.07 92.63
C GLN A 442 31.57 -70.15 91.36
N ILE A 443 30.58 -71.05 91.33
CA ILE A 443 29.61 -71.15 90.21
C ILE A 443 28.78 -69.86 90.14
N GLU A 444 28.24 -69.39 91.26
CA GLU A 444 27.47 -68.13 91.34
C GLU A 444 28.30 -66.92 90.90
N ILE A 445 29.58 -66.85 91.27
CA ILE A 445 30.51 -65.81 90.78
C ILE A 445 30.71 -65.88 89.26
N ILE A 446 30.77 -67.08 88.67
CA ILE A 446 30.91 -67.26 87.21
C ILE A 446 29.60 -66.88 86.49
N GLU A 447 28.44 -67.24 87.03
CA GLU A 447 27.12 -66.85 86.48
C GLU A 447 26.91 -65.32 86.57
N LEU A 448 27.32 -64.70 87.67
CA LEU A 448 27.32 -63.24 87.83
C LEU A 448 28.34 -62.55 86.91
N GLN A 449 29.48 -63.17 86.61
CA GLN A 449 30.43 -62.65 85.61
C GLN A 449 29.85 -62.71 84.19
N HIS A 450 29.23 -63.84 83.81
CA HIS A 450 28.59 -63.98 82.50
C HIS A 450 27.46 -62.95 82.29
N THR A 451 26.55 -62.81 83.26
CA THR A 451 25.45 -61.82 83.17
C THR A 451 25.96 -60.37 83.15
N VAL A 452 27.05 -60.05 83.86
CA VAL A 452 27.71 -58.73 83.81
C VAL A 452 28.40 -58.49 82.45
N ASP A 453 28.95 -59.51 81.82
CA ASP A 453 29.55 -59.42 80.49
C ASP A 453 28.49 -59.33 79.37
N GLU A 454 27.37 -60.04 79.50
CA GLU A 454 26.18 -59.92 78.65
C GLU A 454 25.60 -58.49 78.70
N LEU A 455 25.33 -57.97 79.91
CA LEU A 455 24.87 -56.59 80.08
C LEU A 455 25.86 -55.55 79.54
N ARG A 456 27.17 -55.84 79.56
CA ARG A 456 28.18 -54.97 78.93
C ARG A 456 28.09 -55.01 77.40
N ALA A 457 27.83 -56.18 76.80
CA ALA A 457 27.63 -56.34 75.37
C ALA A 457 26.33 -55.65 74.90
N GLU A 458 25.22 -55.83 75.62
CA GLU A 458 23.98 -55.09 75.39
C GLU A 458 24.19 -53.57 75.49
N SER A 459 24.91 -53.12 76.52
CA SER A 459 25.25 -51.69 76.67
C SER A 459 26.12 -51.16 75.53
N SER A 460 27.01 -51.96 74.94
CA SER A 460 27.76 -51.53 73.75
C SER A 460 26.88 -51.45 72.50
N LEU A 461 26.00 -52.43 72.27
CA LEU A 461 25.07 -52.42 71.12
C LEU A 461 24.06 -51.27 71.21
N LEU A 462 23.54 -50.98 72.41
CA LEU A 462 22.69 -49.82 72.65
C LEU A 462 23.45 -48.50 72.39
N LYS A 463 24.71 -48.41 72.83
CA LYS A 463 25.55 -47.24 72.55
C LYS A 463 25.80 -47.07 71.05
N GLU A 464 26.16 -48.13 70.32
CA GLU A 464 26.36 -48.09 68.87
C GLU A 464 25.08 -47.65 68.13
N ARG A 465 23.92 -48.14 68.56
CA ARG A 465 22.62 -47.72 68.01
C ARG A 465 22.33 -46.23 68.26
N VAL A 466 22.60 -45.73 69.46
CA VAL A 466 22.44 -44.30 69.79
C VAL A 466 23.43 -43.45 68.98
N GLU A 467 24.67 -43.89 68.81
CA GLU A 467 25.64 -43.20 67.97
C GLU A 467 25.27 -43.21 66.48
N ALA A 468 24.64 -44.28 65.98
CA ALA A 468 24.11 -44.34 64.62
C ALA A 468 22.96 -43.33 64.43
N GLN A 469 21.96 -43.35 65.33
CA GLN A 469 20.85 -42.41 65.32
C GLN A 469 21.32 -40.94 65.44
N ALA A 470 22.35 -40.67 66.26
CA ALA A 470 22.94 -39.33 66.35
C ALA A 470 23.59 -38.87 65.02
N LYS A 471 24.22 -39.78 64.27
CA LYS A 471 24.80 -39.50 62.94
C LYS A 471 23.70 -39.28 61.89
N GLU A 472 22.63 -40.08 61.93
CA GLU A 472 21.46 -39.90 61.06
C GLU A 472 20.74 -38.56 61.33
N LEU A 473 20.54 -38.19 62.59
CA LEU A 473 19.98 -36.89 62.98
C LEU A 473 20.86 -35.72 62.54
N LEU A 474 22.19 -35.84 62.63
CA LEU A 474 23.12 -34.81 62.15
C LEU A 474 23.00 -34.62 60.62
N GLN A 475 22.96 -35.72 59.85
CA GLN A 475 22.80 -35.66 58.40
C GLN A 475 21.42 -35.11 57.99
N SER A 476 20.36 -35.49 58.71
CA SER A 476 19.01 -34.95 58.49
C SER A 476 18.95 -33.45 58.80
N LYS A 477 19.63 -33.00 59.87
CA LYS A 477 19.76 -31.56 60.17
C LYS A 477 20.50 -30.82 59.05
N GLN A 478 21.64 -31.33 58.58
CA GLN A 478 22.39 -30.69 57.48
C GLN A 478 21.55 -30.56 56.21
N LYS A 479 20.74 -31.58 55.88
CA LYS A 479 19.79 -31.53 54.75
C LYS A 479 18.67 -30.51 54.95
N LEU A 480 18.23 -30.27 56.18
CA LEU A 480 17.24 -29.21 56.49
C LEU A 480 17.87 -27.82 56.33
N GLU A 481 19.07 -27.58 56.89
CA GLU A 481 19.82 -26.32 56.69
C GLU A 481 20.08 -26.05 55.20
N GLU A 482 20.38 -27.09 54.43
CA GLU A 482 20.52 -27.05 52.97
C GLU A 482 19.21 -26.78 52.20
N LEU A 483 18.04 -27.06 52.78
CA LEU A 483 16.74 -26.82 52.16
C LEU A 483 16.21 -25.43 52.54
N GLU A 484 16.40 -25.00 53.79
CA GLU A 484 16.09 -23.66 54.29
C GLU A 484 16.84 -22.58 53.50
N GLU A 485 18.12 -22.78 53.20
CA GLU A 485 18.90 -21.86 52.35
C GLU A 485 18.41 -21.85 50.89
N LYS A 486 17.95 -22.99 50.36
CA LYS A 486 17.37 -23.07 49.00
C LYS A 486 15.99 -22.39 48.95
N GLU A 487 15.20 -22.49 50.02
CA GLU A 487 13.93 -21.77 50.18
C GLU A 487 14.16 -20.26 50.27
N ARG A 488 15.13 -19.80 51.10
CA ARG A 488 15.52 -18.39 51.18
C ARG A 488 15.89 -17.81 49.82
N VAL A 489 16.77 -18.49 49.09
CA VAL A 489 17.19 -18.07 47.74
C VAL A 489 16.03 -18.16 46.73
N ALA A 490 15.14 -19.14 46.82
CA ALA A 490 13.95 -19.20 45.97
C ALA A 490 13.01 -18.02 46.23
N ASN A 491 12.76 -17.67 47.50
CA ASN A 491 11.94 -16.52 47.89
C ASN A 491 12.54 -15.19 47.40
N GLU A 492 13.85 -14.98 47.57
CA GLU A 492 14.55 -13.79 47.06
C GLU A 492 14.46 -13.66 45.53
N ASN A 493 14.52 -14.78 44.79
CA ASN A 493 14.30 -14.78 43.34
C ASN A 493 12.83 -14.49 42.96
N VAL A 494 11.86 -14.99 43.72
CA VAL A 494 10.43 -14.71 43.49
C VAL A 494 10.11 -13.24 43.79
N GLU A 495 10.65 -12.66 44.87
CA GLU A 495 10.51 -11.23 45.17
C GLU A 495 11.10 -10.36 44.05
N GLY A 496 12.28 -10.71 43.53
CA GLY A 496 12.88 -10.03 42.37
C GLY A 496 11.98 -10.09 41.13
N LEU A 497 11.49 -11.28 40.77
CA LEU A 497 10.56 -11.46 39.65
C LEU A 497 9.23 -10.70 39.85
N MET A 498 8.73 -10.57 41.08
CA MET A 498 7.56 -9.75 41.38
C MET A 498 7.82 -8.25 41.16
N MET A 499 9.01 -7.75 41.46
CA MET A 499 9.39 -6.36 41.16
C MET A 499 9.50 -6.12 39.66
N ASP A 500 10.13 -7.04 38.91
CA ASP A 500 10.24 -6.95 37.45
C ASP A 500 8.86 -7.01 36.76
N VAL A 501 7.96 -7.87 37.23
CA VAL A 501 6.56 -7.92 36.74
C VAL A 501 5.82 -6.61 37.01
N ALA A 502 5.91 -6.06 38.23
CA ALA A 502 5.27 -4.78 38.55
C ALA A 502 5.82 -3.61 37.69
N ALA A 503 7.13 -3.59 37.43
CA ALA A 503 7.74 -2.60 36.54
C ALA A 503 7.26 -2.74 35.08
N ALA A 504 7.15 -3.98 34.58
CA ALA A 504 6.61 -4.27 33.25
C ALA A 504 5.12 -3.90 33.13
N GLU A 505 4.31 -4.15 34.16
CA GLU A 505 2.91 -3.71 34.21
C GLU A 505 2.80 -2.18 34.17
N GLU A 506 3.62 -1.46 34.94
CA GLU A 506 3.69 0.00 34.86
C GLU A 506 4.02 0.46 33.43
N GLU A 507 5.05 -0.09 32.78
CA GLU A 507 5.38 0.27 31.40
C GLU A 507 4.24 -0.03 30.43
N ILE A 508 3.57 -1.18 30.54
CA ILE A 508 2.39 -1.52 29.73
C ILE A 508 1.28 -0.46 29.92
N THR A 509 1.05 0.04 31.14
CA THR A 509 0.08 1.13 31.33
C THR A 509 0.52 2.45 30.69
N ARG A 510 1.81 2.81 30.76
CA ARG A 510 2.37 4.01 30.12
C ARG A 510 2.21 3.95 28.59
N TRP A 511 2.60 2.84 27.96
CA TRP A 511 2.44 2.62 26.52
C TRP A 511 0.97 2.63 26.10
N LYS A 512 0.08 2.01 26.90
CA LYS A 512 -1.37 2.01 26.65
C LYS A 512 -1.97 3.42 26.69
N VAL A 513 -1.55 4.27 27.62
CA VAL A 513 -1.99 5.68 27.70
C VAL A 513 -1.45 6.49 26.52
N ALA A 514 -0.18 6.31 26.14
CA ALA A 514 0.39 6.97 24.97
C ALA A 514 -0.36 6.62 23.67
N ALA A 515 -0.61 5.33 23.41
CA ALA A 515 -1.37 4.88 22.25
C ALA A 515 -2.82 5.39 22.25
N GLN A 516 -3.45 5.54 23.42
CA GLN A 516 -4.79 6.15 23.54
C GLN A 516 -4.78 7.65 23.23
N GLN A 517 -3.72 8.38 23.62
CA GLN A 517 -3.55 9.79 23.29
C GLN A 517 -3.28 10.00 21.80
N GLU A 518 -2.44 9.16 21.18
CA GLU A 518 -2.17 9.18 19.75
C GLU A 518 -3.44 8.86 18.92
N ALA A 519 -4.20 7.83 19.31
CA ALA A 519 -5.48 7.52 18.67
C ALA A 519 -6.52 8.65 18.81
N ALA A 520 -6.54 9.36 19.96
CA ALA A 520 -7.39 10.53 20.15
C ALA A 520 -6.96 11.72 19.30
N ALA A 521 -5.65 11.97 19.16
CA ALA A 521 -5.11 13.01 18.29
C ALA A 521 -5.37 12.72 16.81
N GLY A 522 -5.16 11.47 16.36
CA GLY A 522 -5.48 11.04 14.99
C GLY A 522 -6.96 11.22 14.65
N LYS A 523 -7.86 10.92 15.60
CA LYS A 523 -9.31 11.15 15.45
C LYS A 523 -9.68 12.64 15.38
N ALA A 524 -8.99 13.52 16.12
CA ALA A 524 -9.20 14.96 16.01
C ALA A 524 -8.79 15.47 14.61
N VAL A 525 -7.64 15.02 14.12
CA VAL A 525 -7.15 15.34 12.76
C VAL A 525 -8.09 14.79 11.67
N GLU A 526 -8.66 13.59 11.85
CA GLU A 526 -9.71 13.06 10.97
C GLU A 526 -10.95 13.97 10.94
N GLN A 527 -11.40 14.46 12.11
CA GLN A 527 -12.54 15.38 12.21
C GLN A 527 -12.27 16.72 11.53
N ASP A 528 -11.06 17.28 11.65
CA ASP A 528 -10.66 18.50 10.95
C ASP A 528 -10.64 18.31 9.42
N TYR A 529 -10.14 17.16 8.92
CA TYR A 529 -10.20 16.85 7.49
C TYR A 529 -11.64 16.62 6.99
N VAL A 530 -12.50 15.99 7.80
CA VAL A 530 -13.93 15.85 7.46
C VAL A 530 -14.63 17.19 7.39
N ALA A 531 -14.31 18.13 8.30
CA ALA A 531 -14.83 19.50 8.26
C ALA A 531 -14.34 20.26 7.00
N GLN A 532 -13.05 20.19 6.67
CA GLN A 532 -12.50 20.78 5.43
C GLN A 532 -13.17 20.19 4.18
N LEU A 533 -13.37 18.87 4.12
CA LEU A 533 -14.07 18.21 3.01
C LEU A 533 -15.55 18.60 2.92
N GLN A 534 -16.22 18.93 4.03
CA GLN A 534 -17.57 19.48 4.01
C GLN A 534 -17.59 20.91 3.44
N THR A 535 -16.67 21.78 3.88
CA THR A 535 -16.53 23.15 3.34
C THR A 535 -16.26 23.15 1.83
N ILE A 536 -15.26 22.38 1.38
CA ILE A 536 -14.91 22.29 -0.06
C ILE A 536 -16.06 21.71 -0.89
N ARG A 537 -16.87 20.80 -0.34
CA ARG A 537 -18.10 20.31 -1.00
C ARG A 537 -19.16 21.40 -1.10
N GLN A 538 -19.35 22.21 -0.07
CA GLN A 538 -20.28 23.35 -0.13
C GLN A 538 -19.84 24.37 -1.18
N GLU A 539 -18.56 24.80 -1.15
CA GLU A 539 -17.98 25.70 -2.16
C GLU A 539 -18.15 25.16 -3.59
N LEU A 540 -18.02 23.84 -3.78
CA LEU A 540 -18.23 23.18 -5.07
C LEU A 540 -19.70 23.22 -5.53
N GLU A 541 -20.68 23.00 -4.65
CA GLU A 541 -22.10 23.12 -5.03
C GLU A 541 -22.52 24.58 -5.27
N GLU A 542 -22.00 25.54 -4.50
CA GLU A 542 -22.20 26.98 -4.73
C GLU A 542 -21.60 27.41 -6.08
N ALA A 543 -20.39 26.95 -6.41
CA ALA A 543 -19.76 27.19 -7.71
C ALA A 543 -20.56 26.56 -8.87
N LYS A 544 -21.06 25.33 -8.72
CA LYS A 544 -21.95 24.69 -9.72
C LYS A 544 -23.23 25.47 -9.94
N GLN A 545 -23.89 25.92 -8.87
CA GLN A 545 -25.11 26.73 -8.96
C GLN A 545 -24.85 28.05 -9.70
N SER A 546 -23.76 28.74 -9.37
CA SER A 546 -23.31 29.96 -10.08
C SER A 546 -23.05 29.71 -11.57
N VAL A 547 -22.42 28.58 -11.93
CA VAL A 547 -22.24 28.16 -13.33
C VAL A 547 -23.58 27.94 -14.02
N ILE A 548 -24.51 27.20 -13.42
CA ILE A 548 -25.86 26.93 -13.96
C ILE A 548 -26.64 28.24 -14.20
N GLU A 549 -26.50 29.22 -13.31
CA GLU A 549 -27.10 30.55 -13.50
C GLU A 549 -26.43 31.35 -14.61
N SER A 550 -25.11 31.27 -14.74
CA SER A 550 -24.37 31.89 -15.84
C SER A 550 -24.76 31.28 -17.19
N GLU A 551 -25.02 29.97 -17.24
CA GLU A 551 -25.47 29.25 -18.43
C GLU A 551 -26.89 29.67 -18.83
N LYS A 552 -27.82 29.81 -17.87
CA LYS A 552 -29.16 30.37 -18.10
C LYS A 552 -29.08 31.81 -18.65
N LYS A 553 -28.22 32.65 -18.06
CA LYS A 553 -27.97 34.03 -18.50
C LYS A 553 -27.29 34.11 -19.87
N LEU A 554 -26.55 33.06 -20.29
CA LEU A 554 -25.98 32.92 -21.63
C LEU A 554 -27.07 32.53 -22.64
N LYS A 555 -27.85 31.48 -22.37
CA LYS A 555 -28.93 31.01 -23.26
C LYS A 555 -29.96 32.11 -23.55
N PHE A 556 -30.38 32.87 -22.55
CA PHE A 556 -31.26 34.03 -22.77
C PHE A 556 -30.65 35.09 -23.72
N LYS A 557 -29.33 35.33 -23.65
CA LYS A 557 -28.63 36.24 -24.57
C LYS A 557 -28.49 35.65 -25.98
N GLU A 558 -28.30 34.33 -26.07
CA GLU A 558 -28.25 33.60 -27.35
C GLU A 558 -29.62 33.61 -28.05
N GLU A 559 -30.70 33.34 -27.33
CA GLU A 559 -32.10 33.48 -27.79
C GLU A 559 -32.40 34.92 -28.22
N THR A 560 -32.00 35.92 -27.42
CA THR A 560 -32.15 37.34 -27.76
C THR A 560 -31.36 37.71 -29.02
N ALA A 561 -30.15 37.19 -29.20
CA ALA A 561 -29.35 37.41 -30.39
C ALA A 561 -29.95 36.72 -31.63
N ALA A 562 -30.47 35.50 -31.49
CA ALA A 562 -31.16 34.78 -32.54
C ALA A 562 -32.45 35.49 -33.00
N ALA A 563 -33.22 36.02 -32.05
CA ALA A 563 -34.38 36.86 -32.33
C ALA A 563 -33.99 38.16 -33.05
N ALA A 564 -32.93 38.84 -32.60
CA ALA A 564 -32.43 40.06 -33.24
C ALA A 564 -31.89 39.83 -34.66
N MET A 565 -31.19 38.71 -34.91
CA MET A 565 -30.76 38.32 -36.26
C MET A 565 -31.96 38.01 -37.16
N SER A 566 -32.94 37.24 -36.66
CA SER A 566 -34.18 36.94 -37.39
C SER A 566 -34.97 38.20 -37.75
N ALA A 567 -35.05 39.17 -36.83
CA ALA A 567 -35.69 40.46 -37.05
C ALA A 567 -34.93 41.33 -38.08
N ARG A 568 -33.58 41.32 -38.05
CA ARG A 568 -32.76 41.99 -39.08
C ARG A 568 -33.00 41.37 -40.45
N ASP A 569 -33.03 40.05 -40.56
CA ASP A 569 -33.14 39.36 -41.85
C ASP A 569 -34.57 39.52 -42.43
N ALA A 570 -35.59 39.60 -41.58
CA ALA A 570 -36.94 40.05 -41.94
C ALA A 570 -36.98 41.51 -42.41
N ALA A 571 -36.26 42.42 -41.73
CA ALA A 571 -36.14 43.82 -42.15
C ALA A 571 -35.40 43.98 -43.49
N GLU A 572 -34.33 43.21 -43.71
CA GLU A 572 -33.59 43.18 -44.98
C GLU A 572 -34.44 42.66 -46.14
N THR A 573 -35.23 41.61 -45.93
CA THR A 573 -36.13 41.09 -46.98
C THR A 573 -37.27 42.05 -47.27
N SER A 574 -37.80 42.75 -46.25
CA SER A 574 -38.74 43.86 -46.43
C SER A 574 -38.13 45.04 -47.21
N LEU A 575 -36.88 45.42 -46.92
CA LEU A 575 -36.15 46.47 -47.62
C LEU A 575 -35.94 46.11 -49.09
N LYS A 576 -35.42 44.90 -49.38
CA LYS A 576 -35.23 44.39 -50.75
C LYS A 576 -36.56 44.37 -51.53
N LEU A 577 -37.67 44.06 -50.86
CA LEU A 577 -39.01 44.11 -51.46
C LEU A 577 -39.48 45.55 -51.73
N ALA A 578 -39.17 46.51 -50.84
CA ALA A 578 -39.40 47.93 -51.08
C ALA A 578 -38.56 48.47 -52.25
N ASP A 579 -37.28 48.12 -52.33
CA ASP A 579 -36.38 48.51 -53.43
C ASP A 579 -36.88 48.00 -54.79
N THR A 580 -37.32 46.73 -54.89
CA THR A 580 -37.89 46.22 -56.15
C THR A 580 -39.25 46.84 -56.49
N ARG A 581 -39.99 47.40 -55.53
CA ARG A 581 -41.18 48.22 -55.81
C ARG A 581 -40.77 49.61 -56.30
N ALA A 582 -39.78 50.24 -55.66
CA ALA A 582 -39.26 51.55 -56.03
C ALA A 582 -38.58 51.54 -57.41
N ALA A 583 -37.89 50.46 -57.78
CA ALA A 583 -37.34 50.25 -59.12
C ALA A 583 -38.45 50.21 -60.18
N ARG A 584 -39.48 49.36 -60.01
CA ARG A 584 -40.63 49.28 -60.91
C ARG A 584 -41.44 50.59 -61.01
N LEU A 585 -41.48 51.38 -59.94
CA LEU A 585 -42.06 52.73 -59.99
C LEU A 585 -41.18 53.72 -60.76
N ARG A 586 -39.85 53.65 -60.63
CA ARG A 586 -38.90 54.45 -61.43
C ARG A 586 -38.99 54.09 -62.92
N GLU A 587 -38.91 52.81 -63.27
CA GLU A 587 -39.15 52.29 -64.63
C GLU A 587 -40.46 52.83 -65.21
N ARG A 588 -41.55 52.85 -64.42
CA ARG A 588 -42.84 53.36 -64.87
C ARG A 588 -42.89 54.89 -65.01
N VAL A 589 -42.14 55.63 -64.21
CA VAL A 589 -41.99 57.09 -64.36
C VAL A 589 -41.11 57.44 -65.57
N GLU A 590 -40.04 56.67 -65.81
CA GLU A 590 -39.16 56.81 -66.98
C GLU A 590 -39.94 56.53 -68.28
N GLU A 591 -40.74 55.45 -68.32
CA GLU A 591 -41.68 55.15 -69.41
C GLU A 591 -42.70 56.30 -69.63
N LEU A 592 -43.32 56.82 -68.57
CA LEU A 592 -44.26 57.95 -68.68
C LEU A 592 -43.58 59.26 -69.10
N THR A 593 -42.29 59.43 -68.77
CA THR A 593 -41.49 60.59 -69.18
C THR A 593 -41.08 60.47 -70.64
N SER A 594 -40.70 59.27 -71.11
CA SER A 594 -40.45 58.99 -72.52
C SER A 594 -41.71 59.20 -73.37
N GLN A 595 -42.89 58.77 -72.90
CA GLN A 595 -44.17 59.08 -73.53
C GLN A 595 -44.48 60.59 -73.54
N LEU A 596 -44.09 61.35 -72.51
CA LEU A 596 -44.23 62.81 -72.48
C LEU A 596 -43.29 63.48 -73.49
N GLU A 597 -42.04 63.03 -73.59
CA GLU A 597 -41.05 63.53 -74.56
C GLU A 597 -41.42 63.17 -76.00
N GLU A 598 -41.97 61.98 -76.25
CA GLU A 598 -42.54 61.63 -77.56
C GLU A 598 -43.74 62.53 -77.90
N LEU A 599 -44.65 62.77 -76.94
CA LEU A 599 -45.78 63.67 -77.13
C LEU A 599 -45.35 65.12 -77.38
N ASP A 600 -44.33 65.64 -76.68
CA ASP A 600 -43.86 67.02 -76.88
C ASP A 600 -42.94 67.16 -78.10
N SER A 601 -42.29 66.08 -78.54
CA SER A 601 -41.64 65.98 -79.87
C SER A 601 -42.69 66.00 -80.98
N ARG A 602 -43.76 65.22 -80.84
CA ARG A 602 -44.91 65.19 -81.74
C ARG A 602 -45.68 66.51 -81.74
N ARG A 603 -45.67 67.25 -80.63
CA ARG A 603 -46.17 68.63 -80.52
C ARG A 603 -45.25 69.65 -81.18
N SER A 604 -43.93 69.49 -81.03
CA SER A 604 -42.92 70.33 -81.69
C SER A 604 -42.98 70.21 -83.22
N LEU A 605 -43.41 69.06 -83.74
CA LEU A 605 -43.70 68.85 -85.16
C LEU A 605 -45.05 69.45 -85.62
N ILE A 606 -45.92 69.94 -84.72
CA ILE A 606 -47.23 70.52 -85.04
C ILE A 606 -47.42 71.89 -84.34
N ASN A 607 -47.01 72.94 -85.07
CA ASN A 607 -47.05 74.38 -84.75
C ASN A 607 -45.87 74.96 -83.97
N GLY A 608 -45.02 75.72 -84.66
CA GLY A 608 -44.12 76.67 -84.02
C GLY A 608 -44.86 77.85 -83.40
N LYS A 609 -45.02 77.86 -82.07
CA LYS A 609 -45.32 79.04 -81.25
C LYS A 609 -44.57 78.94 -79.91
N ARG A 610 -43.71 79.91 -79.62
CA ARG A 610 -42.89 79.94 -78.39
C ARG A 610 -43.75 80.08 -77.12
N PRO A 611 -43.25 79.62 -75.96
CA PRO A 611 -44.10 79.20 -74.85
C PRO A 611 -44.64 80.36 -74.01
N ARG A 612 -45.73 80.08 -73.28
CA ARG A 612 -46.00 80.74 -72.00
C ARG A 612 -45.75 79.72 -70.89
N TYR A 613 -44.80 80.05 -70.01
CA TYR A 613 -44.64 79.35 -68.74
C TYR A 613 -45.94 79.45 -67.95
N ILE A 614 -46.51 78.31 -67.57
CA ILE A 614 -47.55 78.23 -66.54
C ILE A 614 -46.83 77.77 -65.27
N CYS A 615 -46.57 78.71 -64.37
CA CYS A 615 -46.17 78.36 -63.01
C CYS A 615 -47.36 77.71 -62.30
N TRP A 616 -47.20 76.47 -61.84
CA TRP A 616 -48.22 75.73 -61.10
C TRP A 616 -47.78 75.56 -59.64
N PRO A 617 -48.66 75.76 -58.64
CA PRO A 617 -48.24 75.98 -57.26
C PRO A 617 -48.05 74.66 -56.49
N TRP A 618 -46.92 74.54 -55.79
CA TRP A 618 -46.73 73.53 -54.76
C TRP A 618 -47.45 73.92 -53.48
N GLN A 619 -48.69 73.43 -53.32
CA GLN A 619 -49.50 73.63 -52.11
C GLN A 619 -50.18 72.34 -51.64
N TRP A 620 -49.55 71.19 -51.90
CA TRP A 620 -50.05 69.83 -51.63
C TRP A 620 -49.00 68.90 -50.99
N LEU A 621 -48.11 69.47 -50.16
CA LEU A 621 -47.31 68.70 -49.19
C LEU A 621 -47.63 69.23 -47.79
N GLY A 622 -48.51 68.53 -47.07
CA GLY A 622 -49.00 68.91 -45.75
C GLY A 622 -47.94 68.73 -44.67
N LEU A 623 -47.18 69.80 -44.42
CA LEU A 623 -46.21 69.89 -43.32
C LEU A 623 -46.54 71.14 -42.49
N ASP A 624 -47.45 71.00 -41.54
CA ASP A 624 -47.85 72.08 -40.63
C ASP A 624 -46.73 72.37 -39.59
N PRO A 625 -46.25 73.63 -39.48
CA PRO A 625 -45.25 73.99 -38.49
C PRO A 625 -45.87 74.42 -37.15
N ILE A 626 -45.85 73.51 -36.17
CA ILE A 626 -45.75 73.77 -34.73
C ILE A 626 -46.89 74.59 -34.08
N GLY A 627 -47.79 73.92 -33.36
CA GLY A 627 -48.73 74.52 -32.41
C GLY A 627 -49.08 73.55 -31.28
N THR A 628 -49.01 73.98 -30.02
CA THR A 628 -49.05 73.08 -28.85
C THR A 628 -50.43 72.93 -28.18
N ARG A 629 -50.60 71.76 -27.52
CA ARG A 629 -51.26 71.54 -26.20
C ARG A 629 -52.71 71.03 -26.16
N GLN A 630 -52.88 69.82 -25.55
CA GLN A 630 -53.95 69.28 -24.66
C GLN A 630 -55.46 69.49 -25.05
N LEU A 631 -56.42 68.60 -24.73
CA LEU A 631 -56.51 67.50 -23.73
C LEU A 631 -57.62 66.48 -24.15
N ASP A 632 -57.64 65.27 -23.56
CA ASP A 632 -58.73 64.26 -23.39
C ASP A 632 -59.77 64.00 -24.52
N THR A 633 -60.06 62.76 -24.93
CA THR A 633 -60.58 61.63 -24.11
C THR A 633 -60.57 60.30 -24.90
N HIS A 634 -60.54 59.14 -24.19
CA HIS A 634 -61.19 57.81 -24.49
C HIS A 634 -61.24 57.24 -25.95
N GLN A 635 -60.99 55.95 -26.25
CA GLN A 635 -60.79 54.73 -25.42
C GLN A 635 -60.29 53.53 -26.29
N HIS A 636 -59.50 52.60 -25.72
CA HIS A 636 -59.29 51.16 -26.12
C HIS A 636 -58.90 50.79 -27.58
N THR A 637 -58.03 49.81 -27.91
CA THR A 637 -57.11 48.87 -27.21
C THR A 637 -55.77 48.84 -28.03
N SER A 638 -54.65 48.15 -27.72
CA SER A 638 -54.37 46.96 -26.89
C SER A 638 -52.89 46.90 -26.42
N ASN A 639 -52.67 46.31 -25.24
CA ASN A 639 -51.52 45.49 -24.78
C ASN A 639 -50.03 45.91 -24.87
N GLU A 640 -49.30 45.38 -23.87
CA GLU A 640 -47.89 44.93 -23.88
C GLU A 640 -46.75 45.97 -23.88
N MET A 641 -46.57 46.60 -22.72
CA MET A 641 -45.25 46.59 -22.05
C MET A 641 -45.39 46.93 -20.55
N GLU A 642 -45.21 45.93 -19.68
CA GLU A 642 -44.92 46.16 -18.25
C GLU A 642 -43.56 45.54 -17.93
N LEU A 643 -42.66 46.39 -17.42
CA LEU A 643 -41.33 45.98 -16.95
C LEU A 643 -41.47 45.44 -15.52
N SER A 644 -40.80 44.33 -15.23
CA SER A 644 -40.66 43.81 -13.86
C SER A 644 -39.19 43.65 -13.52
N GLU A 645 -38.77 44.32 -12.45
CA GLU A 645 -37.45 44.16 -11.84
C GLU A 645 -37.39 42.82 -11.06
N PRO A 646 -36.24 42.12 -11.03
CA PRO A 646 -36.00 41.06 -10.06
C PRO A 646 -35.27 41.61 -8.81
N LEU A 647 -35.87 41.39 -7.64
CA LEU A 647 -35.18 41.41 -6.36
C LEU A 647 -34.55 40.03 -6.10
N LEU A 648 -33.29 40.03 -5.64
CA LEU A 648 -32.53 38.91 -5.06
C LEU A 648 -32.59 37.58 -5.85
#